data_AF-A0A9P6UZY2-F1
#
_entry.id   AF-A0A9P6UZY2-F1
#
_cell.length_a   1.000
_cell.length_b   1.000
_cell.length_c   1.000
_cell.angle_alpha   90.00
_cell.angle_beta   90.00
_cell.angle_gamma   90.00
#
_symmetry.space_group_name_H-M   'P 1'
#
loop_
_entity.id
_entity.type
_entity.pdbx_description
1 polymer ?
#
loop_
_entity_poly.entity_id
_entity_poly.type
_entity_poly.pdbx_seq_one_letter_code
_entity_poly.pdbx_strand_id
1 'polypeptide(L)'
;MSADEFKAQGNKAFVAKDYPTAIEHFSKAIELDSTNHVLYSNRSACYASLKNYEKALEDGEKTVELKADWGKGYGRKAAALFGLGRYPEANDVYEAGLKVEPTNPQLQKGLQETQQAMEKEASMGIGQFFGPDVFTKMQANPKLAPLLAQPDLVEKVRAIQANPNALNQHMQDPRIMSLLMGLMGLDARGPEDEASPMDQDTTSPPAFSPSSQSPPKPAASSPKKEEAKPEPEELPSEEELKKKEAAQIKDLGNASYKARKFDEALDYYSKAWDLDSTNISILTNKAAVYFEMAKYDDCIKTCEEAIEVGREYRADYKLIAKALGRIGTAYYKQNNLTEAIRFYGKSLAEHRTPDILAKLKEVEKAKLKADKEAYRDPVLSAEARERGNALFKQSDFAGAVKEYSEAIKRDESDPRAYSNRAACYTKLLSINEAQKDCDTCLKLDPKFVKGYIRKAAIQFLKKEYTECLETCQQAKEADVDNKNTHEIDQQINKVYSEMNRGPQRREGETEQETLARAQQDPEVQRIMSDPAMRSILQQMQEDPQAAQEHMKNPKVAANIRKLVAAGIIRLANKQDKSQMLPRPQVTIPDCGTVQGIQAETRPNVAKFLNIPYATVSSRWRSATKATAWTGIRDCSVLGPACPQPANDSPLANLTNDPVTAAALASIQYSEKDCLNMNIYAPLEHLSKAQTLIPVMVWIHGGGFLSGSNALPKYDGTNFVGRSIQLGRPVILVSINYRLNYLGMMSSPELVQDVRSATTGDSRGSVGNWGLLDQKLALEWVREHIHVFGGNASDVTAFGESAGATSIAYHMTILEHHGLFQRAILQSGVTTTMAAGRAETEGRRYFDQLCRYHLKLELESGQILSGGEKLARLKAIPATELVKAGDKGRIGMFVPTIDDVLIHDDVRVTVNDPARYDPGLRAVMIGDCRDEGVVFVPTIGAKSIKQWDKFRSRYCPPGKDALQEFDAIYGGPPKTDKDARKISADVLRDAVFVYPNHATSVALMRVRDLGNTIADDRGLDNLELVRFHFDRPLKMLDDMGFQSLGAYHGSELLFVFGSDSSQLMMTADERALSQKMMDLWILFAWGESSRQYGLRQGLRSVLPRDTPAVSAATAGRGSEGSMRLGEGGLWHEAVVFTNECTVERGQTERMDQRKIDFWCKYEQSVWRRRADQHAARVKQAQTKL
;
A
#
# COMPACT_ATOMS: atom_id res chain seq x y z
N MET A 1 -2.85 -20.02 -38.04
CA MET A 1 -1.47 -20.17 -37.57
C MET A 1 -1.37 -21.38 -36.67
N SER A 2 -0.24 -22.07 -36.65
CA SER A 2 0.06 -23.16 -35.73
C SER A 2 0.56 -22.66 -34.36
N ALA A 3 0.62 -23.56 -33.38
CA ALA A 3 1.24 -23.28 -32.08
C ALA A 3 2.72 -22.87 -32.23
N ASP A 4 3.46 -23.45 -33.18
CA ASP A 4 4.86 -23.11 -33.46
C ASP A 4 5.02 -21.72 -34.08
N GLU A 5 4.13 -21.29 -34.97
CA GLU A 5 4.14 -19.95 -35.54
C GLU A 5 3.85 -18.89 -34.48
N PHE A 6 2.88 -19.15 -33.58
CA PHE A 6 2.63 -18.26 -32.44
C PHE A 6 3.79 -18.29 -31.43
N LYS A 7 4.42 -19.44 -31.16
CA LYS A 7 5.65 -19.56 -30.35
C LYS A 7 6.78 -18.73 -30.96
N ALA A 8 6.95 -18.74 -32.28
CA ALA A 8 7.96 -17.93 -32.97
C ALA A 8 7.67 -16.42 -32.85
N GLN A 9 6.41 -15.99 -33.00
CA GLN A 9 6.02 -14.59 -32.78
C GLN A 9 6.21 -14.16 -31.31
N GLY A 10 5.81 -14.99 -30.35
CA GLY A 10 6.02 -14.74 -28.92
C GLY A 10 7.51 -14.64 -28.56
N ASN A 11 8.35 -15.52 -29.11
CA ASN A 11 9.81 -15.44 -28.96
C ASN A 11 10.38 -14.15 -29.57
N LYS A 12 9.89 -13.72 -30.74
CA LYS A 12 10.31 -12.46 -31.40
C LYS A 12 9.94 -11.23 -30.55
N ALA A 13 8.72 -11.18 -30.02
CA ALA A 13 8.27 -10.13 -29.12
C ALA A 13 9.06 -10.12 -27.80
N PHE A 14 9.34 -11.30 -27.23
CA PHE A 14 10.15 -11.45 -26.01
C PHE A 14 11.58 -10.92 -26.19
N VAL A 15 12.22 -11.20 -27.34
CA VAL A 15 13.56 -10.65 -27.68
C VAL A 15 13.49 -9.12 -27.88
N ALA A 16 12.40 -8.59 -28.44
CA ALA A 16 12.14 -7.16 -28.53
C ALA A 16 11.78 -6.50 -27.17
N LYS A 17 11.64 -7.29 -26.10
CA LYS A 17 11.16 -6.89 -24.75
C LYS A 17 9.71 -6.38 -24.73
N ASP A 18 8.93 -6.71 -25.75
CA ASP A 18 7.49 -6.51 -25.78
C ASP A 18 6.80 -7.68 -25.07
N TYR A 19 6.85 -7.64 -23.74
CA TYR A 19 6.29 -8.70 -22.90
C TYR A 19 4.76 -8.84 -23.02
N PRO A 20 3.95 -7.76 -23.15
CA PRO A 20 2.50 -7.89 -23.39
C PRO A 20 2.16 -8.65 -24.68
N THR A 21 2.76 -8.29 -25.82
CA THR A 21 2.52 -8.99 -27.09
C THR A 21 3.12 -10.40 -27.08
N ALA A 22 4.24 -10.62 -26.38
CA ALA A 22 4.76 -11.97 -26.14
C ALA A 22 3.77 -12.85 -25.35
N ILE A 23 3.14 -12.31 -24.30
CA ILE A 23 2.11 -13.01 -23.50
C ILE A 23 0.89 -13.36 -24.35
N GLU A 24 0.45 -12.47 -25.22
CA GLU A 24 -0.68 -12.73 -26.14
C GLU A 24 -0.36 -13.90 -27.08
N HIS A 25 0.80 -13.85 -27.76
CA HIS A 25 1.22 -14.91 -28.67
C HIS A 25 1.48 -16.25 -27.95
N PHE A 26 2.12 -16.26 -26.78
CA PHE A 26 2.31 -17.50 -26.02
C PHE A 26 0.97 -18.06 -25.49
N SER A 27 -0.01 -17.20 -25.16
CA SER A 27 -1.35 -17.68 -24.77
C SER A 27 -2.09 -18.32 -25.93
N LYS A 28 -2.06 -17.70 -27.13
CA LYS A 28 -2.61 -18.29 -28.37
C LYS A 28 -1.89 -19.57 -28.78
N ALA A 29 -0.60 -19.72 -28.47
CA ALA A 29 0.11 -20.99 -28.64
C ALA A 29 -0.36 -22.06 -27.63
N ILE A 30 -0.59 -21.70 -26.37
CA ILE A 30 -1.08 -22.60 -25.30
C ILE A 30 -2.52 -23.06 -25.55
N GLU A 31 -3.36 -22.22 -26.17
CA GLU A 31 -4.71 -22.59 -26.61
C GLU A 31 -4.71 -23.67 -27.71
N LEU A 32 -3.61 -23.81 -28.46
CA LEU A 32 -3.44 -24.79 -29.54
C LEU A 32 -2.57 -26.00 -29.14
N ASP A 33 -1.65 -25.83 -28.19
CA ASP A 33 -0.84 -26.90 -27.59
C ASP A 33 -0.66 -26.64 -26.08
N SER A 34 -1.64 -27.08 -25.31
CA SER A 34 -1.68 -26.94 -23.85
C SER A 34 -0.75 -27.92 -23.12
N THR A 35 -0.08 -28.82 -23.83
CA THR A 35 0.89 -29.79 -23.28
C THR A 35 2.32 -29.25 -23.22
N ASN A 36 2.56 -28.11 -23.88
CA ASN A 36 3.90 -27.61 -24.14
C ASN A 36 4.49 -26.80 -22.98
N HIS A 37 5.16 -27.48 -22.05
CA HIS A 37 5.90 -26.89 -20.94
C HIS A 37 6.81 -25.70 -21.34
N VAL A 38 7.33 -25.65 -22.56
CA VAL A 38 8.17 -24.53 -23.03
C VAL A 38 7.37 -23.22 -23.19
N LEU A 39 6.09 -23.30 -23.59
CA LEU A 39 5.23 -22.12 -23.76
C LEU A 39 4.93 -21.47 -22.40
N TYR A 40 4.52 -22.27 -21.40
CA TYR A 40 4.33 -21.82 -20.03
C TYR A 40 5.65 -21.26 -19.45
N SER A 41 6.79 -21.93 -19.65
CA SER A 41 8.10 -21.44 -19.20
C SER A 41 8.51 -20.09 -19.81
N ASN A 42 8.07 -19.79 -21.03
CA ASN A 42 8.32 -18.52 -21.69
C ASN A 42 7.29 -17.45 -21.28
N ARG A 43 6.01 -17.79 -21.10
CA ARG A 43 4.98 -16.87 -20.61
C ARG A 43 5.20 -16.47 -19.15
N SER A 44 5.59 -17.41 -18.29
CA SER A 44 6.10 -17.17 -16.93
C SER A 44 7.25 -16.14 -16.93
N ALA A 45 8.18 -16.24 -17.88
CA ALA A 45 9.28 -15.28 -18.02
C ALA A 45 8.82 -13.86 -18.36
N CYS A 46 7.75 -13.74 -19.16
CA CYS A 46 7.14 -12.46 -19.50
C CYS A 46 6.45 -11.85 -18.28
N TYR A 47 5.64 -12.63 -17.55
CA TYR A 47 4.98 -12.18 -16.33
C TYR A 47 5.98 -11.74 -15.25
N ALA A 48 7.05 -12.50 -15.03
CA ALA A 48 8.14 -12.12 -14.12
C ALA A 48 8.86 -10.84 -14.56
N SER A 49 9.06 -10.64 -15.87
CA SER A 49 9.64 -9.41 -16.43
C SER A 49 8.74 -8.18 -16.25
N LEU A 50 7.42 -8.39 -16.12
CA LEU A 50 6.42 -7.37 -15.79
C LEU A 50 6.13 -7.27 -14.28
N LYS A 51 6.91 -7.95 -13.42
CA LYS A 51 6.70 -8.06 -11.96
C LYS A 51 5.34 -8.63 -11.53
N ASN A 52 4.63 -9.35 -12.42
CA ASN A 52 3.41 -10.07 -12.08
C ASN A 52 3.78 -11.49 -11.63
N TYR A 53 4.29 -11.60 -10.41
CA TYR A 53 4.93 -12.82 -9.94
C TYR A 53 3.92 -13.93 -9.63
N GLU A 54 2.66 -13.61 -9.37
CA GLU A 54 1.56 -14.56 -9.15
C GLU A 54 1.26 -15.36 -10.43
N LYS A 55 1.14 -14.70 -11.59
CA LYS A 55 0.97 -15.41 -12.87
C LYS A 55 2.27 -16.06 -13.36
N ALA A 56 3.42 -15.48 -13.00
CA ALA A 56 4.71 -16.12 -13.26
C ALA A 56 4.86 -17.43 -12.48
N LEU A 57 4.30 -17.49 -11.27
CA LEU A 57 4.20 -18.68 -10.44
C LEU A 57 3.23 -19.68 -11.05
N GLU A 58 2.00 -19.30 -11.39
CA GLU A 58 1.00 -20.17 -12.03
C GLU A 58 1.56 -20.88 -13.29
N ASP A 59 2.15 -20.13 -14.22
CA ASP A 59 2.82 -20.70 -15.40
C ASP A 59 4.08 -21.52 -15.04
N GLY A 60 4.80 -21.14 -13.97
CA GLY A 60 5.98 -21.86 -13.47
C GLY A 60 5.62 -23.23 -12.86
N GLU A 61 4.53 -23.30 -12.10
CA GLU A 61 3.98 -24.53 -11.57
C GLU A 61 3.47 -25.42 -12.70
N LYS A 62 2.72 -24.87 -13.66
CA LYS A 62 2.25 -25.63 -14.82
C LYS A 62 3.39 -26.14 -15.71
N THR A 63 4.51 -25.40 -15.78
CA THR A 63 5.73 -25.88 -16.44
C THR A 63 6.30 -27.14 -15.77
N VAL A 64 6.35 -27.18 -14.43
CA VAL A 64 6.87 -28.33 -13.66
C VAL A 64 5.88 -29.50 -13.68
N GLU A 65 4.58 -29.23 -13.62
CA GLU A 65 3.52 -30.25 -13.75
C GLU A 65 3.58 -30.96 -15.11
N LEU A 66 3.77 -30.20 -16.20
CA LEU A 66 3.89 -30.74 -17.55
C LEU A 66 5.26 -31.37 -17.85
N LYS A 67 6.32 -30.97 -17.14
CA LYS A 67 7.66 -31.56 -17.29
C LYS A 67 8.52 -31.47 -16.02
N ALA A 68 8.43 -32.50 -15.17
CA ALA A 68 9.16 -32.60 -13.91
C ALA A 68 10.65 -33.00 -14.05
N ASP A 69 11.10 -33.49 -15.21
CA ASP A 69 12.52 -33.79 -15.50
C ASP A 69 13.29 -32.57 -16.08
N TRP A 70 12.75 -31.35 -15.96
CA TRP A 70 13.33 -30.15 -16.58
C TRP A 70 13.62 -29.03 -15.58
N GLY A 71 14.90 -28.85 -15.24
CA GLY A 71 15.38 -27.88 -14.25
C GLY A 71 14.99 -26.43 -14.56
N LYS A 72 14.87 -26.05 -15.84
CA LYS A 72 14.38 -24.71 -16.23
C LYS A 72 12.94 -24.45 -15.75
N GLY A 73 12.10 -25.47 -15.57
CA GLY A 73 10.77 -25.34 -14.97
C GLY A 73 10.83 -24.91 -13.50
N TYR A 74 11.60 -25.64 -12.69
CA TYR A 74 11.89 -25.29 -11.30
C TYR A 74 12.49 -23.89 -11.18
N GLY A 75 13.42 -23.54 -12.07
CA GLY A 75 14.01 -22.19 -12.13
C GLY A 75 13.02 -21.07 -12.47
N ARG A 76 11.87 -21.36 -13.11
CA ARG A 76 10.77 -20.40 -13.27
C ARG A 76 9.91 -20.30 -12.01
N LYS A 77 9.49 -21.45 -11.46
CA LYS A 77 8.69 -21.50 -10.22
C LYS A 77 9.41 -20.80 -9.05
N ALA A 78 10.69 -21.13 -8.83
CA ALA A 78 11.48 -20.55 -7.74
C ALA A 78 11.77 -19.06 -7.95
N ALA A 79 12.05 -18.60 -9.18
CA ALA A 79 12.23 -17.17 -9.46
C ALA A 79 10.94 -16.35 -9.24
N ALA A 80 9.76 -16.95 -9.47
CA ALA A 80 8.49 -16.33 -9.13
C ALA A 80 8.26 -16.26 -7.62
N LEU A 81 8.54 -17.35 -6.87
CA LEU A 81 8.48 -17.36 -5.40
C LEU A 81 9.44 -16.34 -4.77
N PHE A 82 10.67 -16.23 -5.28
CA PHE A 82 11.65 -15.21 -4.89
C PHE A 82 11.12 -13.79 -5.15
N GLY A 83 10.46 -13.56 -6.30
CA GLY A 83 9.81 -12.28 -6.63
C GLY A 83 8.64 -11.93 -5.69
N LEU A 84 7.97 -12.93 -5.12
CA LEU A 84 6.93 -12.79 -4.09
C LEU A 84 7.48 -12.65 -2.66
N GLY A 85 8.81 -12.67 -2.47
CA GLY A 85 9.45 -12.68 -1.14
C GLY A 85 9.28 -14.01 -0.38
N ARG A 86 8.83 -15.08 -1.03
CA ARG A 86 8.60 -16.41 -0.44
C ARG A 86 9.89 -17.23 -0.47
N TYR A 87 10.95 -16.71 0.15
CA TYR A 87 12.31 -17.22 -0.02
C TYR A 87 12.52 -18.69 0.43
N PRO A 88 11.95 -19.19 1.56
CA PRO A 88 12.08 -20.61 1.92
C PRO A 88 11.49 -21.54 0.86
N GLU A 89 10.31 -21.23 0.34
CA GLU A 89 9.68 -22.01 -0.73
C GLU A 89 10.44 -21.91 -2.06
N ALA A 90 11.10 -20.77 -2.32
CA ALA A 90 12.01 -20.63 -3.46
C ALA A 90 13.26 -21.50 -3.31
N ASN A 91 13.84 -21.61 -2.09
CA ASN A 91 14.96 -22.49 -1.79
C ASN A 91 14.58 -23.96 -2.05
N ASP A 92 13.47 -24.42 -1.48
CA ASP A 92 12.97 -25.79 -1.63
C ASP A 92 12.76 -26.17 -3.10
N VAL A 93 12.24 -25.24 -3.92
CA VAL A 93 12.02 -25.47 -5.36
C VAL A 93 13.34 -25.41 -6.14
N TYR A 94 14.31 -24.56 -5.77
CA TYR A 94 15.65 -24.60 -6.37
C TYR A 94 16.39 -25.91 -6.03
N GLU A 95 16.31 -26.39 -4.79
CA GLU A 95 16.85 -27.70 -4.39
C GLU A 95 16.15 -28.86 -5.11
N ALA A 96 14.82 -28.82 -5.25
CA ALA A 96 14.09 -29.83 -6.02
C ALA A 96 14.54 -29.84 -7.49
N GLY A 97 14.76 -28.67 -8.09
CA GLY A 97 15.32 -28.56 -9.44
C GLY A 97 16.76 -29.09 -9.55
N LEU A 98 17.58 -28.92 -8.51
CA LEU A 98 18.96 -29.44 -8.47
C LEU A 98 19.02 -30.96 -8.17
N LYS A 99 17.98 -31.55 -7.57
CA LYS A 99 17.83 -33.01 -7.49
C LYS A 99 17.53 -33.63 -8.88
N VAL A 100 17.03 -32.83 -9.83
CA VAL A 100 16.75 -33.22 -11.23
C VAL A 100 17.91 -32.88 -12.17
N GLU A 101 18.47 -31.67 -12.10
CA GLU A 101 19.65 -31.23 -12.89
C GLU A 101 20.78 -30.72 -11.97
N PRO A 102 21.57 -31.60 -11.31
CA PRO A 102 22.56 -31.19 -10.30
C PRO A 102 23.64 -30.21 -10.77
N THR A 103 23.94 -30.22 -12.07
CA THR A 103 24.97 -29.39 -12.70
C THR A 103 24.43 -28.10 -13.32
N ASN A 104 23.13 -27.78 -13.17
CA ASN A 104 22.55 -26.58 -13.79
C ASN A 104 23.02 -25.29 -13.11
N PRO A 105 23.85 -24.44 -13.77
CA PRO A 105 24.45 -23.27 -13.14
C PRO A 105 23.43 -22.17 -12.83
N GLN A 106 22.29 -22.15 -13.53
CA GLN A 106 21.24 -21.16 -13.29
C GLN A 106 20.41 -21.49 -12.04
N LEU A 107 20.27 -22.78 -11.71
CA LEU A 107 19.66 -23.23 -10.46
C LEU A 107 20.62 -23.11 -9.28
N GLN A 108 21.90 -23.48 -9.45
CA GLN A 108 22.93 -23.28 -8.42
C GLN A 108 23.04 -21.79 -8.03
N LYS A 109 23.06 -20.89 -9.02
CA LYS A 109 23.07 -19.44 -8.77
C LYS A 109 21.77 -18.95 -8.13
N GLY A 110 20.61 -19.42 -8.60
CA GLY A 110 19.31 -19.03 -8.03
C GLY A 110 19.14 -19.49 -6.57
N LEU A 111 19.62 -20.69 -6.25
CA LEU A 111 19.71 -21.19 -4.87
C LEU A 111 20.59 -20.27 -4.02
N GLN A 112 21.81 -19.96 -4.48
CA GLN A 112 22.73 -19.08 -3.75
C GLN A 112 22.17 -17.67 -3.53
N GLU A 113 21.50 -17.07 -4.52
CA GLU A 113 20.85 -15.76 -4.39
C GLU A 113 19.65 -15.82 -3.43
N THR A 114 18.94 -16.95 -3.37
CA THR A 114 17.85 -17.19 -2.40
C THR A 114 18.38 -17.39 -0.99
N GLN A 115 19.44 -18.18 -0.82
CA GLN A 115 20.09 -18.42 0.46
C GLN A 115 20.69 -17.12 1.03
N GLN A 116 21.31 -16.27 0.20
CA GLN A 116 21.77 -14.95 0.62
C GLN A 116 20.62 -14.01 1.02
N ALA A 117 19.44 -14.12 0.38
CA ALA A 117 18.26 -13.38 0.81
C ALA A 117 17.75 -13.90 2.18
N MET A 118 17.68 -15.23 2.36
CA MET A 118 17.30 -15.87 3.61
C MET A 118 18.28 -15.61 4.76
N GLU A 119 19.60 -15.62 4.50
CA GLU A 119 20.63 -15.25 5.49
C GLU A 119 20.50 -13.78 5.90
N LYS A 120 20.19 -12.89 4.95
CA LYS A 120 19.95 -11.48 5.22
C LYS A 120 18.65 -11.24 6.01
N GLU A 121 17.62 -12.04 5.77
CA GLU A 121 16.37 -12.01 6.54
C GLU A 121 16.54 -12.65 7.94
N ALA A 122 17.22 -13.79 8.04
CA ALA A 122 17.50 -14.49 9.29
C ALA A 122 18.48 -13.73 10.20
N SER A 123 19.46 -13.02 9.66
CA SER A 123 20.32 -12.12 10.45
C SER A 123 19.55 -10.90 10.98
N MET A 124 18.55 -10.40 10.25
CA MET A 124 17.58 -9.42 10.78
C MET A 124 16.57 -10.03 11.77
N GLY A 125 16.31 -11.34 11.70
CA GLY A 125 15.37 -12.06 12.56
C GLY A 125 15.97 -12.51 13.90
N ILE A 126 17.08 -13.23 13.90
CA ILE A 126 17.69 -13.78 15.13
C ILE A 126 18.23 -12.65 16.03
N GLY A 127 18.67 -11.53 15.44
CA GLY A 127 19.02 -10.32 16.17
C GLY A 127 17.89 -9.74 17.04
N GLN A 128 16.61 -10.04 16.74
CA GLN A 128 15.48 -9.57 17.55
C GLN A 128 15.34 -10.29 18.90
N PHE A 129 15.85 -11.52 19.03
CA PHE A 129 15.92 -12.20 20.33
C PHE A 129 16.94 -11.52 21.26
N PHE A 130 18.02 -11.00 20.69
CA PHE A 130 19.00 -10.13 21.35
C PHE A 130 18.60 -8.65 21.26
N GLY A 131 17.30 -8.36 21.41
CA GLY A 131 16.79 -7.00 21.53
C GLY A 131 17.24 -6.29 22.82
N PRO A 132 16.90 -5.00 22.99
CA PRO A 132 17.26 -4.24 24.19
C PRO A 132 16.64 -4.79 25.50
N ASP A 133 15.62 -5.65 25.39
CA ASP A 133 14.93 -6.30 26.50
C ASP A 133 15.44 -7.73 26.82
N VAL A 134 16.49 -8.21 26.14
CA VAL A 134 17.01 -9.58 26.29
C VAL A 134 17.40 -9.90 27.74
N PHE A 135 18.03 -8.96 28.45
CA PHE A 135 18.40 -9.15 29.86
C PHE A 135 17.17 -9.20 30.79
N THR A 136 16.10 -8.47 30.47
CA THR A 136 14.82 -8.55 31.18
C THR A 136 14.16 -9.90 30.96
N LYS A 137 14.19 -10.44 29.73
CA LYS A 137 13.72 -11.79 29.39
C LYS A 137 14.54 -12.88 30.07
N MET A 138 15.86 -12.72 30.16
CA MET A 138 16.75 -13.61 30.93
C MET A 138 16.38 -13.59 32.43
N GLN A 139 16.18 -12.41 33.00
CA GLN A 139 15.87 -12.25 34.43
C GLN A 139 14.47 -12.81 34.79
N ALA A 140 13.51 -12.72 33.87
CA ALA A 140 12.17 -13.27 34.02
C ALA A 140 12.08 -14.80 33.80
N ASN A 141 13.08 -15.43 33.17
CA ASN A 141 13.11 -16.88 32.94
C ASN A 141 13.99 -17.57 34.01
N PRO A 142 13.45 -18.41 34.91
CA PRO A 142 14.20 -19.04 35.99
C PRO A 142 15.42 -19.87 35.55
N LYS A 143 15.43 -20.41 34.32
CA LYS A 143 16.58 -21.17 33.78
C LYS A 143 17.67 -20.27 33.20
N LEU A 144 17.35 -19.02 32.85
CA LEU A 144 18.29 -18.06 32.25
C LEU A 144 18.80 -17.02 33.25
N ALA A 145 18.05 -16.73 34.32
CA ALA A 145 18.46 -15.78 35.35
C ALA A 145 19.85 -16.07 35.96
N PRO A 146 20.28 -17.32 36.21
CA PRO A 146 21.64 -17.62 36.69
C PRO A 146 22.76 -17.21 35.71
N LEU A 147 22.47 -17.16 34.40
CA LEU A 147 23.44 -16.76 33.37
C LEU A 147 23.77 -15.25 33.42
N LEU A 148 22.91 -14.43 34.04
CA LEU A 148 23.18 -13.00 34.27
C LEU A 148 24.31 -12.75 35.26
N ALA A 149 24.66 -13.72 36.11
CA ALA A 149 25.78 -13.63 37.04
C ALA A 149 27.15 -13.83 36.36
N GLN A 150 27.19 -14.16 35.07
CA GLN A 150 28.41 -14.43 34.31
C GLN A 150 28.79 -13.20 33.47
N PRO A 151 29.74 -12.35 33.91
CA PRO A 151 30.00 -11.06 33.26
C PRO A 151 30.54 -11.21 31.83
N ASP A 152 31.30 -12.26 31.54
CA ASP A 152 31.83 -12.53 30.19
C ASP A 152 30.72 -12.86 29.18
N LEU A 153 29.66 -13.52 29.64
CA LEU A 153 28.49 -13.85 28.84
C LEU A 153 27.61 -12.62 28.62
N VAL A 154 27.40 -11.81 29.67
CA VAL A 154 26.69 -10.53 29.58
C VAL A 154 27.40 -9.57 28.63
N GLU A 155 28.73 -9.53 28.61
CA GLU A 155 29.51 -8.73 27.67
C GLU A 155 29.37 -9.22 26.22
N LYS A 156 29.44 -10.53 25.97
CA LYS A 156 29.14 -11.10 24.63
C LYS A 156 27.72 -10.78 24.17
N VAL A 157 26.73 -10.88 25.05
CA VAL A 157 25.34 -10.51 24.73
C VAL A 157 25.21 -9.01 24.41
N ARG A 158 25.93 -8.12 25.10
CA ARG A 158 26.00 -6.69 24.75
C ARG A 158 26.71 -6.45 23.41
N ALA A 159 27.76 -7.21 23.08
CA ALA A 159 28.41 -7.14 21.77
C ALA A 159 27.45 -7.55 20.64
N ILE A 160 26.60 -8.55 20.88
CA ILE A 160 25.55 -8.98 19.94
C ILE A 160 24.43 -7.92 19.82
N GLN A 161 24.03 -7.28 20.92
CA GLN A 161 23.09 -6.14 20.88
C GLN A 161 23.64 -4.95 20.08
N ALA A 162 24.93 -4.64 20.23
CA ALA A 162 25.58 -3.54 19.53
C ALA A 162 25.86 -3.84 18.05
N ASN A 163 26.04 -5.11 17.69
CA ASN A 163 26.23 -5.57 16.31
C ASN A 163 25.63 -6.98 16.14
N PRO A 164 24.44 -7.12 15.52
CA PRO A 164 23.81 -8.43 15.32
C PRO A 164 24.69 -9.45 14.56
N ASN A 165 25.62 -9.00 13.72
CA ASN A 165 26.56 -9.89 13.02
C ASN A 165 27.65 -10.49 13.94
N ALA A 166 27.86 -9.92 15.13
CA ALA A 166 28.77 -10.49 16.15
C ALA A 166 28.24 -11.81 16.73
N LEU A 167 26.93 -12.10 16.59
CA LEU A 167 26.35 -13.39 16.98
C LEU A 167 27.11 -14.56 16.36
N ASN A 168 27.45 -14.48 15.07
CA ASN A 168 28.18 -15.52 14.35
C ASN A 168 29.59 -15.78 14.92
N GLN A 169 30.17 -14.82 15.66
CA GLN A 169 31.47 -14.95 16.34
C GLN A 169 31.35 -15.54 17.76
N HIS A 170 30.12 -15.65 18.30
CA HIS A 170 29.84 -16.10 19.65
C HIS A 170 28.92 -17.33 19.74
N MET A 171 28.32 -17.77 18.62
CA MET A 171 27.52 -18.99 18.51
C MET A 171 28.26 -20.30 18.87
N GLN A 172 29.60 -20.28 18.99
CA GLN A 172 30.38 -21.41 19.49
C GLN A 172 30.44 -21.49 21.02
N ASP A 173 30.01 -20.44 21.76
CA ASP A 173 29.84 -20.51 23.21
C ASP A 173 28.51 -21.24 23.51
N PRO A 174 28.52 -22.43 24.14
CA PRO A 174 27.30 -23.22 24.35
C PRO A 174 26.28 -22.48 25.21
N ARG A 175 26.70 -21.49 26.02
CA ARG A 175 25.80 -20.66 26.82
C ARG A 175 25.00 -19.68 25.97
N ILE A 176 25.55 -19.18 24.85
CA ILE A 176 24.82 -18.36 23.88
C ILE A 176 23.75 -19.20 23.17
N MET A 177 24.05 -20.45 22.84
CA MET A 177 23.07 -21.38 22.26
C MET A 177 21.94 -21.72 23.26
N SER A 178 22.27 -22.09 24.50
CA SER A 178 21.26 -22.36 25.55
C SER A 178 20.41 -21.13 25.89
N LEU A 179 21.02 -19.94 25.86
CA LEU A 179 20.32 -18.66 25.97
C LEU A 179 19.33 -18.46 24.81
N LEU A 180 19.76 -18.67 23.57
CA LEU A 180 18.89 -18.55 22.40
C LEU A 180 17.71 -19.54 22.46
N MET A 181 17.95 -20.83 22.81
CA MET A 181 16.87 -21.80 22.99
C MET A 181 15.87 -21.37 24.07
N GLY A 182 16.35 -20.92 25.24
CA GLY A 182 15.50 -20.47 26.34
C GLY A 182 14.72 -19.18 26.05
N LEU A 183 15.25 -18.30 25.19
CA LEU A 183 14.56 -17.11 24.68
C LEU A 183 13.53 -17.44 23.58
N MET A 184 13.73 -18.55 22.85
CA MET A 184 12.76 -19.13 21.90
C MET A 184 11.71 -20.03 22.58
N GLY A 185 11.74 -20.17 23.91
CA GLY A 185 10.78 -20.99 24.67
C GLY A 185 11.01 -22.50 24.55
N LEU A 186 12.19 -22.92 24.11
CA LEU A 186 12.60 -24.32 24.02
C LEU A 186 13.36 -24.74 25.29
N ASP A 187 13.15 -25.98 25.73
CA ASP A 187 13.76 -26.51 26.95
C ASP A 187 15.26 -26.75 26.76
N ALA A 188 16.09 -25.81 27.22
CA ALA A 188 17.54 -25.96 27.29
C ALA A 188 17.91 -27.12 28.23
N ARG A 189 18.35 -28.24 27.66
CA ARG A 189 18.91 -29.37 28.41
C ARG A 189 20.38 -29.08 28.75
N GLY A 190 20.64 -28.74 30.00
CA GLY A 190 21.98 -28.82 30.59
C GLY A 190 22.37 -30.27 30.89
N PRO A 191 23.67 -30.56 31.10
CA PRO A 191 24.14 -31.87 31.55
C PRO A 191 23.88 -32.09 33.05
N GLU A 192 24.14 -33.32 33.51
CA GLU A 192 24.15 -33.77 34.93
C GLU A 192 22.77 -33.81 35.63
N ASP A 193 22.02 -34.91 35.41
CA ASP A 193 21.79 -35.92 36.47
C ASP A 193 20.94 -37.11 35.97
N GLU A 194 21.59 -38.25 35.65
CA GLU A 194 21.22 -39.61 36.08
C GLU A 194 22.26 -40.61 35.53
N ALA A 195 23.08 -41.19 36.42
CA ALA A 195 23.89 -42.36 36.14
C ALA A 195 23.13 -43.61 36.61
N SER A 196 23.13 -44.72 35.88
CA SER A 196 24.12 -45.82 35.98
C SER A 196 23.61 -47.02 35.13
N PRO A 197 24.27 -48.19 35.08
CA PRO A 197 25.51 -48.40 34.31
C PRO A 197 25.45 -49.65 33.40
N MET A 198 26.35 -49.77 32.42
CA MET A 198 27.00 -51.06 32.12
C MET A 198 28.31 -50.90 31.35
N ASP A 199 29.20 -51.86 31.52
CA ASP A 199 30.65 -51.75 31.32
C ASP A 199 31.19 -52.37 30.00
N GLN A 200 32.24 -51.73 29.47
CA GLN A 200 33.45 -52.31 28.83
C GLN A 200 33.28 -53.10 27.50
N ASP A 201 34.20 -53.04 26.52
CA ASP A 201 35.49 -52.34 26.36
C ASP A 201 35.64 -51.90 24.85
N THR A 202 36.74 -51.44 24.22
CA THR A 202 38.19 -51.64 24.42
C THR A 202 39.03 -50.40 24.05
N THR A 203 40.01 -50.08 24.90
CA THR A 203 41.33 -49.45 24.63
C THR A 203 41.50 -48.34 23.55
N SER A 204 41.93 -47.17 24.02
CA SER A 204 42.52 -45.99 23.33
C SER A 204 44.01 -46.21 22.93
N PRO A 205 44.89 -45.19 22.63
CA PRO A 205 44.77 -43.84 22.02
C PRO A 205 45.83 -43.71 20.84
N PRO A 206 46.52 -42.59 20.46
CA PRO A 206 46.43 -41.16 20.83
C PRO A 206 46.42 -40.14 19.64
N ALA A 207 46.56 -38.86 19.98
CA ALA A 207 46.31 -37.68 19.14
C ALA A 207 47.58 -36.92 18.66
N PHE A 208 47.35 -35.68 18.16
CA PHE A 208 48.27 -34.56 17.89
C PHE A 208 48.82 -34.32 16.47
N SER A 209 48.66 -33.06 16.04
CA SER A 209 49.28 -32.32 14.93
C SER A 209 50.70 -31.80 15.32
N PRO A 210 51.44 -30.95 14.54
CA PRO A 210 51.17 -30.37 13.22
C PRO A 210 52.37 -30.24 12.21
N SER A 211 52.07 -29.71 11.02
CA SER A 211 52.86 -28.68 10.26
C SER A 211 53.88 -29.05 9.14
N SER A 212 53.85 -28.17 8.11
CA SER A 212 54.99 -27.56 7.37
C SER A 212 55.45 -28.05 5.97
N GLN A 213 55.65 -27.05 5.08
CA GLN A 213 56.68 -26.87 4.02
C GLN A 213 56.84 -27.83 2.80
N SER A 214 56.25 -27.43 1.66
CA SER A 214 56.94 -26.95 0.42
C SER A 214 57.85 -27.92 -0.45
N PRO A 215 58.33 -27.54 -1.68
CA PRO A 215 58.60 -28.48 -2.81
C PRO A 215 60.11 -28.51 -3.25
N PRO A 216 60.57 -28.74 -4.53
CA PRO A 216 60.02 -29.37 -5.77
C PRO A 216 60.97 -30.33 -6.58
N LYS A 217 60.42 -31.19 -7.48
CA LYS A 217 61.11 -31.84 -8.67
C LYS A 217 62.31 -32.79 -8.33
N PRO A 218 63.05 -33.45 -9.28
CA PRO A 218 62.99 -33.48 -10.76
C PRO A 218 62.98 -34.87 -11.47
N ALA A 219 62.87 -34.79 -12.80
CA ALA A 219 63.17 -35.69 -13.94
C ALA A 219 63.80 -37.12 -13.82
N ALA A 220 63.28 -37.98 -14.72
CA ALA A 220 63.96 -38.95 -15.61
C ALA A 220 64.63 -40.25 -15.08
N SER A 221 64.13 -41.40 -15.56
CA SER A 221 64.83 -42.23 -16.59
C SER A 221 64.03 -43.48 -17.01
N SER A 222 64.33 -44.01 -18.20
CA SER A 222 63.93 -45.35 -18.71
C SER A 222 65.20 -46.13 -19.06
N PRO A 223 65.25 -47.47 -18.91
CA PRO A 223 64.72 -48.42 -19.92
C PRO A 223 64.11 -49.71 -19.26
N LYS A 224 63.73 -50.82 -19.92
CA LYS A 224 64.02 -51.44 -21.24
C LYS A 224 62.76 -52.07 -21.89
N LYS A 225 62.90 -52.46 -23.17
CA LYS A 225 62.01 -53.37 -23.90
C LYS A 225 62.27 -54.85 -23.55
N GLU A 226 61.32 -55.71 -23.91
CA GLU A 226 61.56 -57.09 -24.34
C GLU A 226 60.99 -57.27 -25.78
N GLU A 227 61.35 -58.35 -26.49
CA GLU A 227 61.28 -58.42 -27.96
C GLU A 227 60.16 -59.29 -28.55
N ALA A 228 59.78 -59.00 -29.79
CA ALA A 228 59.11 -59.91 -30.71
C ALA A 228 59.80 -59.83 -32.10
N LYS A 229 59.78 -60.94 -32.86
CA LYS A 229 60.59 -61.12 -34.09
C LYS A 229 59.84 -60.73 -35.39
N PRO A 230 60.55 -60.56 -36.52
CA PRO A 230 60.08 -59.71 -37.63
C PRO A 230 59.38 -60.46 -38.78
N GLU A 231 58.65 -59.67 -39.57
CA GLU A 231 58.24 -59.97 -40.95
C GLU A 231 58.74 -58.83 -41.89
N PRO A 232 58.71 -58.99 -43.24
CA PRO A 232 59.64 -58.30 -44.15
C PRO A 232 59.48 -56.78 -44.31
N GLU A 233 60.58 -56.13 -44.71
CA GLU A 233 60.58 -54.75 -45.19
C GLU A 233 59.99 -54.67 -46.61
N GLU A 234 58.83 -54.04 -46.76
CA GLU A 234 58.42 -53.49 -48.06
C GLU A 234 59.20 -52.20 -48.34
N LEU A 235 59.61 -51.99 -49.60
CA LEU A 235 60.29 -50.77 -50.02
C LEU A 235 59.32 -49.58 -49.93
N PRO A 236 59.70 -48.45 -49.31
CA PRO A 236 58.82 -47.30 -49.16
C PRO A 236 58.40 -46.74 -50.53
N SER A 237 57.13 -46.37 -50.64
CA SER A 237 56.55 -45.86 -51.88
C SER A 237 57.22 -44.55 -52.32
N GLU A 238 57.16 -44.24 -53.62
CA GLU A 238 57.67 -42.98 -54.19
C GLU A 238 57.01 -41.75 -53.53
N GLU A 239 55.77 -41.90 -53.07
CA GLU A 239 55.00 -40.88 -52.36
C GLU A 239 55.52 -40.65 -50.92
N GLU A 240 55.91 -41.71 -50.21
CA GLU A 240 56.55 -41.61 -48.88
C GLU A 240 57.96 -41.04 -48.94
N LEU A 241 58.71 -41.33 -50.01
CA LEU A 241 60.00 -40.72 -50.28
C LEU A 241 59.86 -39.19 -50.45
N LYS A 242 58.92 -38.74 -51.29
CA LYS A 242 58.61 -37.31 -51.47
C LYS A 242 58.15 -36.64 -50.17
N LYS A 243 57.31 -37.30 -49.36
CA LYS A 243 56.88 -36.78 -48.05
C LYS A 243 58.03 -36.69 -47.03
N LYS A 244 59.00 -37.61 -47.07
CA LYS A 244 60.24 -37.53 -46.26
C LYS A 244 61.14 -36.37 -46.72
N GLU A 245 61.28 -36.16 -48.02
CA GLU A 245 62.05 -35.04 -48.59
C GLU A 245 61.40 -33.68 -48.27
N ALA A 246 60.08 -33.54 -48.48
CA ALA A 246 59.30 -32.37 -48.11
C ALA A 246 59.42 -32.03 -46.61
N ALA A 247 59.47 -33.03 -45.73
CA ALA A 247 59.69 -32.83 -44.31
C ALA A 247 61.08 -32.24 -44.00
N GLN A 248 62.14 -32.72 -44.66
CA GLN A 248 63.50 -32.19 -44.51
C GLN A 248 63.60 -30.74 -45.01
N ILE A 249 63.02 -30.44 -46.18
CA ILE A 249 63.01 -29.09 -46.77
C ILE A 249 62.19 -28.12 -45.90
N LYS A 250 61.05 -28.57 -45.35
CA LYS A 250 60.28 -27.82 -44.35
C LYS A 250 61.11 -27.49 -43.11
N ASP A 251 62.00 -28.37 -42.67
CA ASP A 251 62.88 -28.10 -41.53
C ASP A 251 64.05 -27.15 -41.86
N LEU A 252 64.53 -27.11 -43.11
CA LEU A 252 65.38 -26.00 -43.60
C LEU A 252 64.63 -24.66 -43.59
N GLY A 253 63.35 -24.65 -43.96
CA GLY A 253 62.45 -23.50 -43.79
C GLY A 253 62.29 -23.09 -42.32
N ASN A 254 62.09 -24.06 -41.41
CA ASN A 254 61.99 -23.83 -39.97
C ASN A 254 63.30 -23.28 -39.37
N ALA A 255 64.46 -23.70 -39.87
CA ALA A 255 65.76 -23.15 -39.49
C ALA A 255 65.94 -21.71 -40.00
N SER A 256 65.60 -21.46 -41.26
CA SER A 256 65.69 -20.14 -41.91
C SER A 256 64.77 -19.10 -41.24
N TYR A 257 63.55 -19.52 -40.87
CA TYR A 257 62.61 -18.69 -40.10
C TYR A 257 63.17 -18.33 -38.71
N LYS A 258 63.75 -19.29 -37.98
CA LYS A 258 64.43 -19.04 -36.69
C LYS A 258 65.63 -18.09 -36.84
N ALA A 259 66.34 -18.16 -37.97
CA ALA A 259 67.43 -17.26 -38.33
C ALA A 259 66.94 -15.89 -38.88
N ARG A 260 65.63 -15.63 -38.90
CA ARG A 260 64.99 -14.42 -39.47
C ARG A 260 65.28 -14.18 -40.96
N LYS A 261 65.72 -15.20 -41.69
CA LYS A 261 65.89 -15.17 -43.15
C LYS A 261 64.55 -15.46 -43.82
N PHE A 262 63.66 -14.47 -43.85
CA PHE A 262 62.26 -14.71 -44.20
C PHE A 262 62.06 -15.10 -45.67
N ASP A 263 62.75 -14.48 -46.63
CA ASP A 263 62.62 -14.84 -48.05
C ASP A 263 63.19 -16.25 -48.36
N GLU A 264 64.32 -16.62 -47.74
CA GLU A 264 64.89 -17.98 -47.81
C GLU A 264 63.94 -19.02 -47.16
N ALA A 265 63.25 -18.66 -46.08
CA ALA A 265 62.23 -19.50 -45.48
C ALA A 265 60.98 -19.67 -46.38
N LEU A 266 60.54 -18.62 -47.09
CA LEU A 266 59.41 -18.69 -48.03
C LEU A 266 59.72 -19.58 -49.24
N ASP A 267 60.96 -19.53 -49.74
CA ASP A 267 61.45 -20.40 -50.81
C ASP A 267 61.44 -21.87 -50.36
N TYR A 268 62.05 -22.19 -49.21
CA TYR A 268 62.03 -23.55 -48.65
C TYR A 268 60.61 -24.05 -48.36
N TYR A 269 59.73 -23.22 -47.78
CA TYR A 269 58.33 -23.64 -47.54
C TYR A 269 57.53 -23.82 -48.83
N SER A 270 57.88 -23.14 -49.93
CA SER A 270 57.22 -23.35 -51.22
C SER A 270 57.72 -24.65 -51.88
N LYS A 271 59.04 -24.88 -51.88
CA LYS A 271 59.63 -26.16 -52.35
C LYS A 271 59.14 -27.38 -51.57
N ALA A 272 58.92 -27.24 -50.25
CA ALA A 272 58.31 -28.29 -49.45
C ALA A 272 56.82 -28.52 -49.81
N TRP A 273 56.10 -27.46 -50.17
CA TRP A 273 54.69 -27.52 -50.56
C TRP A 273 54.50 -28.20 -51.92
N ASP A 274 55.39 -27.91 -52.88
CA ASP A 274 55.40 -28.54 -54.21
C ASP A 274 55.65 -30.06 -54.16
N LEU A 275 56.19 -30.58 -53.04
CA LEU A 275 56.48 -31.99 -52.79
C LEU A 275 55.48 -32.70 -51.85
N ASP A 276 54.76 -31.95 -51.00
CA ASP A 276 53.74 -32.48 -50.06
C ASP A 276 52.60 -31.46 -49.85
N SER A 277 51.76 -31.33 -50.87
CA SER A 277 50.60 -30.44 -50.90
C SER A 277 49.42 -30.91 -50.02
N THR A 278 49.58 -31.99 -49.25
CA THR A 278 48.59 -32.41 -48.25
C THR A 278 48.85 -31.80 -46.86
N ASN A 279 50.00 -31.14 -46.67
CA ASN A 279 50.57 -30.90 -45.36
C ASN A 279 50.39 -29.46 -44.86
N ILE A 280 49.24 -29.21 -44.22
CA ILE A 280 48.88 -27.96 -43.54
C ILE A 280 50.00 -27.37 -42.63
N SER A 281 50.93 -28.18 -42.10
CA SER A 281 52.04 -27.67 -41.28
C SER A 281 53.00 -26.77 -42.07
N ILE A 282 53.07 -26.93 -43.40
CA ILE A 282 53.85 -26.08 -44.30
C ILE A 282 53.18 -24.71 -44.44
N LEU A 283 51.92 -24.66 -44.89
CA LEU A 283 51.18 -23.41 -45.06
C LEU A 283 51.01 -22.63 -43.74
N THR A 284 50.74 -23.31 -42.62
CA THR A 284 50.63 -22.66 -41.31
C THR A 284 51.96 -22.17 -40.72
N ASN A 285 53.10 -22.54 -41.32
CA ASN A 285 54.40 -21.95 -41.06
C ASN A 285 54.76 -20.86 -42.09
N LYS A 286 54.45 -21.05 -43.38
CA LYS A 286 54.55 -20.02 -44.45
C LYS A 286 53.79 -18.74 -44.08
N ALA A 287 52.55 -18.87 -43.59
CA ALA A 287 51.77 -17.75 -43.05
C ALA A 287 52.36 -17.13 -41.77
N ALA A 288 53.18 -17.87 -41.00
CA ALA A 288 53.93 -17.26 -39.89
C ALA A 288 55.01 -16.30 -40.42
N VAL A 289 55.68 -16.66 -41.51
CA VAL A 289 56.66 -15.79 -42.17
C VAL A 289 56.01 -14.50 -42.64
N TYR A 290 54.88 -14.58 -43.37
CA TYR A 290 54.16 -13.39 -43.82
C TYR A 290 53.66 -12.50 -42.65
N PHE A 291 53.28 -13.09 -41.52
CA PHE A 291 52.90 -12.33 -40.32
C PHE A 291 54.07 -11.54 -39.72
N GLU A 292 55.26 -12.15 -39.58
CA GLU A 292 56.47 -11.49 -39.08
C GLU A 292 57.00 -10.43 -40.08
N MET A 293 56.80 -10.63 -41.39
CA MET A 293 57.06 -9.63 -42.44
C MET A 293 56.01 -8.49 -42.49
N ALA A 294 55.02 -8.49 -41.59
CA ALA A 294 53.86 -7.58 -41.59
C ALA A 294 53.01 -7.58 -42.89
N LYS A 295 53.14 -8.62 -43.73
CA LYS A 295 52.32 -8.84 -44.93
C LYS A 295 51.00 -9.51 -44.51
N TYR A 296 50.16 -8.75 -43.81
CA TYR A 296 48.97 -9.29 -43.15
C TYR A 296 47.95 -9.89 -44.12
N ASP A 297 47.73 -9.31 -45.30
CA ASP A 297 46.78 -9.86 -46.28
C ASP A 297 47.27 -11.17 -46.90
N ASP A 298 48.58 -11.32 -47.13
CA ASP A 298 49.16 -12.59 -47.62
C ASP A 298 49.19 -13.65 -46.51
N CYS A 299 49.44 -13.24 -45.26
CA CYS A 299 49.25 -14.10 -44.09
C CYS A 299 47.80 -14.61 -43.97
N ILE A 300 46.80 -13.76 -44.24
CA ILE A 300 45.39 -14.15 -44.18
C ILE A 300 45.09 -15.18 -45.29
N LYS A 301 45.41 -14.88 -46.55
CA LYS A 301 45.23 -15.80 -47.69
C LYS A 301 45.88 -17.17 -47.45
N THR A 302 47.16 -17.22 -47.06
CA THR A 302 47.86 -18.48 -46.80
C THR A 302 47.33 -19.21 -45.55
N CYS A 303 46.67 -18.52 -44.62
CA CYS A 303 45.93 -19.19 -43.55
C CYS A 303 44.54 -19.68 -43.98
N GLU A 304 43.87 -19.04 -44.95
CA GLU A 304 42.61 -19.50 -45.52
C GLU A 304 42.83 -20.73 -46.42
N GLU A 305 43.83 -20.70 -47.30
CA GLU A 305 44.36 -21.85 -48.06
C GLU A 305 44.68 -23.05 -47.13
N ALA A 306 45.36 -22.80 -46.01
CA ALA A 306 45.66 -23.81 -45.00
C ALA A 306 44.41 -24.43 -44.34
N ILE A 307 43.31 -23.68 -44.22
CA ILE A 307 42.04 -24.17 -43.63
C ILE A 307 41.28 -25.03 -44.65
N GLU A 308 41.33 -24.69 -45.94
CA GLU A 308 40.67 -25.45 -47.01
C GLU A 308 41.37 -26.81 -47.19
N VAL A 309 42.68 -26.82 -47.45
CA VAL A 309 43.53 -28.02 -47.48
C VAL A 309 43.36 -28.84 -46.19
N GLY A 310 43.37 -28.18 -45.04
CA GLY A 310 43.24 -28.83 -43.74
C GLY A 310 41.94 -29.59 -43.56
N ARG A 311 40.84 -29.12 -44.17
CA ARG A 311 39.52 -29.74 -44.12
C ARG A 311 39.36 -30.85 -45.17
N GLU A 312 39.92 -30.66 -46.35
CA GLU A 312 39.95 -31.67 -47.42
C GLU A 312 40.71 -32.93 -46.98
N TYR A 313 41.96 -32.76 -46.53
CA TYR A 313 42.82 -33.86 -46.08
C TYR A 313 42.67 -34.24 -44.60
N ARG A 314 41.63 -33.74 -43.91
CA ARG A 314 41.26 -34.08 -42.51
C ARG A 314 42.40 -33.94 -41.49
N ALA A 315 43.16 -32.86 -41.56
CA ALA A 315 44.27 -32.60 -40.65
C ALA A 315 43.80 -32.29 -39.21
N ASP A 316 44.73 -32.33 -38.23
CA ASP A 316 44.43 -32.01 -36.82
C ASP A 316 43.76 -30.63 -36.70
N TYR A 317 42.56 -30.60 -36.12
CA TYR A 317 41.74 -29.41 -35.86
C TYR A 317 42.51 -28.32 -35.10
N LYS A 318 43.55 -28.66 -34.31
CA LYS A 318 44.44 -27.70 -33.66
C LYS A 318 45.24 -26.85 -34.66
N LEU A 319 45.58 -27.39 -35.83
CA LEU A 319 46.30 -26.66 -36.89
C LEU A 319 45.36 -25.72 -37.64
N ILE A 320 44.11 -26.14 -37.88
CA ILE A 320 43.03 -25.29 -38.41
C ILE A 320 42.73 -24.14 -37.43
N ALA A 321 42.58 -24.44 -36.14
CA ALA A 321 42.39 -23.44 -35.09
C ALA A 321 43.57 -22.46 -34.97
N LYS A 322 44.81 -22.93 -35.14
CA LYS A 322 46.04 -22.11 -35.19
C LYS A 322 46.05 -21.17 -36.39
N ALA A 323 45.56 -21.61 -37.56
CA ALA A 323 45.40 -20.75 -38.74
C ALA A 323 44.37 -19.64 -38.47
N LEU A 324 43.16 -20.00 -38.02
CA LEU A 324 42.10 -19.05 -37.65
C LEU A 324 42.55 -18.04 -36.57
N GLY A 325 43.30 -18.50 -35.57
CA GLY A 325 43.85 -17.65 -34.52
C GLY A 325 44.87 -16.65 -35.06
N ARG A 326 45.67 -17.03 -36.06
CA ARG A 326 46.57 -16.10 -36.75
C ARG A 326 45.81 -15.10 -37.61
N ILE A 327 44.75 -15.50 -38.32
CA ILE A 327 43.87 -14.58 -39.07
C ILE A 327 43.28 -13.52 -38.12
N GLY A 328 42.74 -13.93 -36.96
CA GLY A 328 42.23 -12.99 -35.94
C GLY A 328 43.31 -12.02 -35.43
N THR A 329 44.56 -12.50 -35.32
CA THR A 329 45.71 -11.66 -34.93
C THR A 329 46.13 -10.68 -36.04
N ALA A 330 46.06 -11.09 -37.31
CA ALA A 330 46.35 -10.25 -38.46
C ALA A 330 45.34 -9.10 -38.61
N TYR A 331 44.03 -9.40 -38.54
CA TYR A 331 42.99 -8.36 -38.53
C TYR A 331 43.11 -7.40 -37.34
N TYR A 332 43.54 -7.88 -36.17
CA TYR A 332 43.82 -7.01 -35.02
C TYR A 332 44.99 -6.05 -35.30
N LYS A 333 46.06 -6.52 -35.96
CA LYS A 333 47.17 -5.66 -36.40
C LYS A 333 46.79 -4.67 -37.49
N GLN A 334 45.81 -4.99 -38.33
CA GLN A 334 45.18 -4.07 -39.28
C GLN A 334 44.13 -3.12 -38.63
N ASN A 335 43.98 -3.12 -37.30
CA ASN A 335 42.96 -2.37 -36.54
C ASN A 335 41.50 -2.72 -36.90
N ASN A 336 41.26 -3.83 -37.62
CA ASN A 336 39.91 -4.32 -37.95
C ASN A 336 39.36 -5.17 -36.79
N LEU A 337 38.92 -4.49 -35.73
CA LEU A 337 38.47 -5.12 -34.48
C LEU A 337 37.27 -6.07 -34.69
N THR A 338 36.39 -5.78 -35.65
CA THR A 338 35.22 -6.62 -35.95
C THR A 338 35.62 -7.97 -36.56
N GLU A 339 36.53 -7.97 -37.53
CA GLU A 339 37.03 -9.21 -38.13
C GLU A 339 37.96 -10.00 -37.21
N ALA A 340 38.76 -9.31 -36.39
CA ALA A 340 39.55 -9.95 -35.34
C ALA A 340 38.67 -10.76 -34.37
N ILE A 341 37.58 -10.18 -33.88
CA ILE A 341 36.57 -10.88 -33.05
C ILE A 341 35.98 -12.08 -33.81
N ARG A 342 35.59 -11.90 -35.08
CA ARG A 342 35.00 -12.97 -35.91
C ARG A 342 35.93 -14.19 -36.04
N PHE A 343 37.21 -13.97 -36.30
CA PHE A 343 38.18 -15.06 -36.51
C PHE A 343 38.74 -15.66 -35.22
N TYR A 344 38.89 -14.90 -34.14
CA TYR A 344 39.15 -15.48 -32.82
C TYR A 344 37.97 -16.34 -32.34
N GLY A 345 36.72 -15.92 -32.60
CA GLY A 345 35.52 -16.73 -32.34
C GLY A 345 35.54 -18.07 -33.09
N LYS A 346 35.85 -18.05 -34.40
CA LYS A 346 36.05 -19.28 -35.20
C LYS A 346 37.17 -20.16 -34.63
N SER A 347 38.32 -19.58 -34.27
CA SER A 347 39.47 -20.31 -33.70
C SER A 347 39.10 -21.05 -32.40
N LEU A 348 38.35 -20.41 -31.50
CA LEU A 348 37.89 -21.02 -30.25
C LEU A 348 36.80 -22.10 -30.43
N ALA A 349 36.08 -22.09 -31.55
CA ALA A 349 35.11 -23.13 -31.90
C ALA A 349 35.80 -24.41 -32.39
N GLU A 350 36.88 -24.29 -33.16
CA GLU A 350 37.69 -25.43 -33.62
C GLU A 350 38.60 -25.98 -32.50
N HIS A 351 39.26 -25.11 -31.72
CA HIS A 351 40.03 -25.53 -30.53
C HIS A 351 40.17 -24.40 -29.50
N ARG A 352 39.48 -24.53 -28.36
CA ARG A 352 39.49 -23.54 -27.27
C ARG A 352 40.83 -23.51 -26.53
N THR A 353 41.64 -22.47 -26.78
CA THR A 353 42.90 -22.21 -26.05
C THR A 353 42.82 -20.98 -25.14
N PRO A 354 43.54 -20.95 -24.00
CA PRO A 354 43.57 -19.78 -23.11
C PRO A 354 44.13 -18.51 -23.76
N ASP A 355 45.13 -18.64 -24.62
CA ASP A 355 45.79 -17.54 -25.34
C ASP A 355 44.81 -16.80 -26.27
N ILE A 356 44.09 -17.54 -27.13
CA ILE A 356 43.10 -16.94 -28.03
C ILE A 356 41.90 -16.39 -27.24
N LEU A 357 41.53 -17.01 -26.12
CA LEU A 357 40.47 -16.49 -25.24
C LEU A 357 40.87 -15.18 -24.55
N ALA A 358 42.14 -15.00 -24.20
CA ALA A 358 42.65 -13.73 -23.68
C ALA A 358 42.60 -12.65 -24.77
N LYS A 359 43.14 -12.94 -25.96
CA LYS A 359 43.15 -12.02 -27.12
C LYS A 359 41.75 -11.60 -27.55
N LEU A 360 40.78 -12.52 -27.57
CA LEU A 360 39.38 -12.19 -27.85
C LEU A 360 38.84 -11.14 -26.86
N LYS A 361 39.03 -11.37 -25.55
CA LYS A 361 38.60 -10.42 -24.51
C LYS A 361 39.29 -9.05 -24.62
N GLU A 362 40.55 -9.01 -25.02
CA GLU A 362 41.28 -7.76 -25.26
C GLU A 362 40.68 -6.98 -26.44
N VAL A 363 40.39 -7.64 -27.56
CA VAL A 363 39.77 -6.99 -28.73
C VAL A 363 38.32 -6.60 -28.47
N GLU A 364 37.53 -7.44 -27.76
CA GLU A 364 36.17 -7.08 -27.30
C GLU A 364 36.19 -5.83 -26.41
N LYS A 365 37.16 -5.73 -25.48
CA LYS A 365 37.34 -4.56 -24.62
C LYS A 365 37.80 -3.33 -25.40
N ALA A 366 38.70 -3.49 -26.38
CA ALA A 366 39.16 -2.41 -27.25
C ALA A 366 38.01 -1.88 -28.13
N LYS A 367 37.21 -2.78 -28.72
CA LYS A 367 36.03 -2.41 -29.49
C LYS A 367 34.97 -1.73 -28.63
N LEU A 368 34.64 -2.27 -27.46
CA LEU A 368 33.69 -1.65 -26.54
C LEU A 368 34.14 -0.24 -26.08
N LYS A 369 35.45 0.01 -26.02
CA LYS A 369 35.98 1.35 -25.78
C LYS A 369 35.75 2.26 -27.00
N ALA A 370 36.16 1.83 -28.19
CA ALA A 370 35.99 2.61 -29.43
C ALA A 370 34.52 2.92 -29.74
N ASP A 371 33.63 1.92 -29.64
CA ASP A 371 32.19 2.05 -29.84
C ASP A 371 31.57 3.05 -28.84
N LYS A 372 32.06 3.09 -27.60
CA LYS A 372 31.65 4.08 -26.58
C LYS A 372 32.17 5.48 -26.88
N GLU A 373 33.43 5.61 -27.29
CA GLU A 373 34.03 6.90 -27.63
C GLU A 373 33.37 7.51 -28.88
N ALA A 374 32.97 6.68 -29.85
CA ALA A 374 32.17 7.09 -31.01
C ALA A 374 30.70 7.42 -30.70
N TYR A 375 30.17 7.01 -29.54
CA TYR A 375 28.79 7.33 -29.11
C TYR A 375 28.69 8.61 -28.28
N ARG A 376 29.82 9.27 -27.97
CA ARG A 376 29.83 10.51 -27.18
C ARG A 376 29.54 11.73 -28.03
N ASP A 377 28.42 12.40 -27.71
CA ASP A 377 27.97 13.63 -28.36
C ASP A 377 27.34 14.57 -27.31
N PRO A 378 28.04 15.66 -26.91
CA PRO A 378 27.52 16.61 -25.93
C PRO A 378 26.27 17.38 -26.39
N VAL A 379 26.03 17.53 -27.69
CA VAL A 379 24.85 18.23 -28.24
C VAL A 379 23.63 17.33 -28.14
N LEU A 380 23.73 16.09 -28.64
CA LEU A 380 22.67 15.08 -28.52
C LEU A 380 22.45 14.61 -27.06
N SER A 381 23.43 14.82 -26.18
CA SER A 381 23.27 14.72 -24.72
C SER A 381 22.39 15.85 -24.18
N ALA A 382 22.71 17.11 -24.51
CA ALA A 382 21.94 18.27 -24.09
C ALA A 382 20.48 18.19 -24.58
N GLU A 383 20.24 17.79 -25.82
CA GLU A 383 18.88 17.57 -26.35
C GLU A 383 18.12 16.48 -25.58
N ALA A 384 18.75 15.35 -25.29
CA ALA A 384 18.14 14.28 -24.50
C ALA A 384 17.80 14.77 -23.08
N ARG A 385 18.67 15.57 -22.48
CA ARG A 385 18.41 16.20 -21.18
C ARG A 385 17.24 17.20 -21.25
N GLU A 386 17.05 17.94 -22.34
CA GLU A 386 15.86 18.81 -22.50
C GLU A 386 14.57 18.03 -22.81
N ARG A 387 14.63 16.92 -23.55
CA ARG A 387 13.47 16.01 -23.68
C ARG A 387 13.09 15.38 -22.33
N GLY A 388 14.09 14.99 -21.53
CA GLY A 388 13.89 14.59 -20.13
C GLY A 388 13.25 15.69 -19.29
N ASN A 389 13.68 16.96 -19.45
CA ASN A 389 13.07 18.12 -18.77
C ASN A 389 11.59 18.32 -19.19
N ALA A 390 11.24 18.09 -20.46
CA ALA A 390 9.87 18.17 -20.95
C ALA A 390 8.98 17.05 -20.38
N LEU A 391 9.43 15.80 -20.42
CA LEU A 391 8.72 14.65 -19.83
C LEU A 391 8.55 14.80 -18.32
N PHE A 392 9.56 15.34 -17.61
CA PHE A 392 9.47 15.64 -16.18
C PHE A 392 8.38 16.69 -15.86
N LYS A 393 8.19 17.70 -16.71
CA LYS A 393 7.10 18.68 -16.59
C LYS A 393 5.72 18.09 -16.91
N GLN A 394 5.67 17.01 -17.67
CA GLN A 394 4.46 16.24 -17.98
C GLN A 394 4.19 15.12 -16.95
N SER A 395 4.98 15.05 -15.87
CA SER A 395 4.95 13.99 -14.84
C SER A 395 5.27 12.57 -15.34
N ASP A 396 5.72 12.38 -16.58
CA ASP A 396 6.27 11.10 -17.03
C ASP A 396 7.71 10.93 -16.53
N PHE A 397 7.83 10.61 -15.25
CA PHE A 397 9.13 10.34 -14.61
C PHE A 397 9.82 9.10 -15.21
N ALA A 398 9.07 8.15 -15.77
CA ALA A 398 9.63 6.91 -16.34
C ALA A 398 10.23 7.14 -17.73
N GLY A 399 9.58 7.93 -18.59
CA GLY A 399 10.15 8.44 -19.84
C GLY A 399 11.30 9.41 -19.58
N ALA A 400 11.17 10.32 -18.61
CA ALA A 400 12.26 11.21 -18.23
C ALA A 400 13.52 10.44 -17.78
N VAL A 401 13.39 9.35 -17.00
CA VAL A 401 14.51 8.45 -16.67
C VAL A 401 15.19 7.86 -17.91
N LYS A 402 14.44 7.51 -18.97
CA LYS A 402 15.02 7.01 -20.22
C LYS A 402 15.86 8.10 -20.90
N GLU A 403 15.29 9.28 -21.10
CA GLU A 403 15.99 10.39 -21.79
C GLU A 403 17.19 10.92 -20.99
N TYR A 404 17.10 11.07 -19.66
CA TYR A 404 18.27 11.42 -18.85
C TYR A 404 19.34 10.32 -18.84
N SER A 405 18.94 9.04 -18.87
CA SER A 405 19.89 7.94 -19.01
C SER A 405 20.55 7.91 -20.40
N GLU A 406 19.87 8.42 -21.43
CA GLU A 406 20.43 8.55 -22.76
C GLU A 406 21.40 9.75 -22.86
N ALA A 407 21.07 10.88 -22.21
CA ALA A 407 22.01 11.98 -22.03
C ALA A 407 23.30 11.51 -21.36
N ILE A 408 23.19 10.79 -20.24
CA ILE A 408 24.34 10.25 -19.49
C ILE A 408 25.20 9.28 -20.33
N LYS A 409 24.65 8.53 -21.30
CA LYS A 409 25.46 7.69 -22.20
C LYS A 409 26.30 8.51 -23.18
N ARG A 410 25.77 9.66 -23.63
CA ARG A 410 26.41 10.53 -24.63
C ARG A 410 27.37 11.53 -23.99
N ASP A 411 27.11 11.92 -22.75
CA ASP A 411 28.04 12.65 -21.89
C ASP A 411 27.95 12.17 -20.43
N GLU A 412 28.89 11.32 -20.03
CA GLU A 412 29.04 10.81 -18.66
C GLU A 412 29.57 11.90 -17.68
N SER A 413 29.82 13.14 -18.14
CA SER A 413 30.40 14.23 -17.34
C SER A 413 29.42 15.33 -16.92
N ASP A 414 28.18 15.39 -17.44
CA ASP A 414 27.19 16.41 -17.06
C ASP A 414 26.50 16.10 -15.71
N PRO A 415 26.83 16.80 -14.59
CA PRO A 415 26.21 16.54 -13.29
C PRO A 415 24.70 16.84 -13.28
N ARG A 416 24.21 17.70 -14.19
CA ARG A 416 22.79 18.08 -14.27
C ARG A 416 21.91 16.90 -14.69
N ALA A 417 22.42 16.04 -15.58
CA ALA A 417 21.68 14.86 -16.03
C ALA A 417 21.50 13.85 -14.89
N TYR A 418 22.55 13.59 -14.09
CA TYR A 418 22.47 12.78 -12.88
C TYR A 418 21.53 13.40 -11.84
N SER A 419 21.63 14.71 -11.56
CA SER A 419 20.74 15.39 -10.61
C SER A 419 19.27 15.32 -11.02
N ASN A 420 18.96 15.49 -12.31
CA ASN A 420 17.57 15.42 -12.79
C ASN A 420 17.04 13.98 -12.83
N ARG A 421 17.88 12.98 -13.15
CA ARG A 421 17.49 11.57 -13.05
C ARG A 421 17.28 11.12 -11.60
N ALA A 422 18.11 11.58 -10.67
CA ALA A 422 17.90 11.39 -9.24
C ALA A 422 16.52 11.92 -8.80
N ALA A 423 16.12 13.11 -9.27
CA ALA A 423 14.81 13.67 -8.98
C ALA A 423 13.66 12.78 -9.47
N CYS A 424 13.79 12.17 -10.66
CA CYS A 424 12.83 11.18 -11.14
C CYS A 424 12.82 9.93 -10.26
N TYR A 425 14.00 9.40 -9.90
CA TYR A 425 14.09 8.21 -9.04
C TYR A 425 13.50 8.45 -7.65
N THR A 426 13.65 9.64 -7.05
CA THR A 426 12.94 10.02 -5.82
C THR A 426 11.42 10.03 -6.01
N LYS A 427 10.91 10.53 -7.15
CA LYS A 427 9.47 10.49 -7.49
C LYS A 427 8.95 9.08 -7.81
N LEU A 428 9.82 8.18 -8.26
CA LEU A 428 9.54 6.76 -8.54
C LEU A 428 9.90 5.83 -7.36
N LEU A 429 10.12 6.39 -6.16
CA LEU A 429 10.51 5.66 -4.93
C LEU A 429 11.74 4.73 -5.08
N SER A 430 12.57 4.97 -6.09
CA SER A 430 13.82 4.24 -6.38
C SER A 430 14.97 4.90 -5.59
N ILE A 431 14.88 4.81 -4.26
CA ILE A 431 15.67 5.65 -3.34
C ILE A 431 17.18 5.37 -3.44
N ASN A 432 17.59 4.12 -3.67
CA ASN A 432 18.99 3.74 -3.77
C ASN A 432 19.63 4.27 -5.07
N GLU A 433 18.88 4.20 -6.17
CA GLU A 433 19.24 4.72 -7.48
C GLU A 433 19.34 6.25 -7.44
N ALA A 434 18.40 6.91 -6.76
CA ALA A 434 18.42 8.35 -6.54
C ALA A 434 19.64 8.79 -5.72
N GLN A 435 19.98 8.06 -4.64
CA GLN A 435 21.16 8.36 -3.83
C GLN A 435 22.44 8.21 -4.66
N LYS A 436 22.58 7.11 -5.41
CA LYS A 436 23.74 6.84 -6.26
C LYS A 436 23.95 7.91 -7.34
N ASP A 437 22.87 8.40 -7.95
CA ASP A 437 22.95 9.51 -8.90
C ASP A 437 23.31 10.84 -8.22
N CYS A 438 22.85 11.10 -6.99
CA CYS A 438 23.29 12.27 -6.23
C CYS A 438 24.78 12.20 -5.85
N ASP A 439 25.26 11.04 -5.38
CA ASP A 439 26.67 10.81 -5.07
C ASP A 439 27.56 10.91 -6.32
N THR A 440 27.06 10.47 -7.49
CA THR A 440 27.76 10.63 -8.78
C THR A 440 27.76 12.09 -9.24
N CYS A 441 26.63 12.80 -9.13
CA CYS A 441 26.51 14.23 -9.42
C CYS A 441 27.52 15.06 -8.60
N LEU A 442 27.60 14.83 -7.29
CA LEU A 442 28.50 15.55 -6.39
C LEU A 442 29.97 15.16 -6.55
N LYS A 443 30.26 13.97 -7.09
CA LYS A 443 31.61 13.57 -7.50
C LYS A 443 32.07 14.25 -8.79
N LEU A 444 31.15 14.58 -9.69
CA LEU A 444 31.44 15.33 -10.93
C LEU A 444 31.56 16.83 -10.67
N ASP A 445 30.67 17.41 -9.87
CA ASP A 445 30.72 18.82 -9.46
C ASP A 445 30.38 18.97 -7.96
N PRO A 446 31.40 19.08 -7.09
CA PRO A 446 31.24 19.35 -5.66
C PRO A 446 30.66 20.73 -5.32
N LYS A 447 30.44 21.63 -6.30
CA LYS A 447 29.73 22.91 -6.11
C LYS A 447 28.27 22.84 -6.54
N PHE A 448 27.79 21.68 -7.02
CA PHE A 448 26.43 21.54 -7.52
C PHE A 448 25.41 21.47 -6.37
N VAL A 449 25.01 22.63 -5.82
CA VAL A 449 24.10 22.78 -4.66
C VAL A 449 22.86 21.89 -4.74
N LYS A 450 22.25 21.76 -5.92
CA LYS A 450 21.05 20.91 -6.12
C LYS A 450 21.32 19.41 -5.99
N GLY A 451 22.56 18.96 -6.09
CA GLY A 451 22.98 17.60 -5.72
C GLY A 451 22.86 17.37 -4.21
N TYR A 452 23.36 18.31 -3.40
CA TYR A 452 23.24 18.23 -1.93
C TYR A 452 21.79 18.33 -1.48
N ILE A 453 20.99 19.25 -2.03
CA ILE A 453 19.56 19.38 -1.67
C ILE A 453 18.79 18.07 -1.96
N ARG A 454 19.01 17.45 -3.12
CA ARG A 454 18.38 16.15 -3.45
C ARG A 454 18.89 15.03 -2.54
N LYS A 455 20.18 14.97 -2.25
CA LYS A 455 20.77 14.00 -1.32
C LYS A 455 20.18 14.14 0.09
N ALA A 456 20.05 15.35 0.60
CA ALA A 456 19.40 15.65 1.88
C ALA A 456 17.93 15.22 1.88
N ALA A 457 17.16 15.50 0.82
CA ALA A 457 15.78 15.02 0.71
C ALA A 457 15.69 13.48 0.71
N ILE A 458 16.66 12.79 0.11
CA ILE A 458 16.76 11.32 0.10
C ILE A 458 17.12 10.77 1.49
N GLN A 459 18.09 11.35 2.19
CA GLN A 459 18.45 10.97 3.56
C GLN A 459 17.28 11.19 4.54
N PHE A 460 16.53 12.29 4.39
CA PHE A 460 15.32 12.53 5.16
C PHE A 460 14.25 11.43 4.94
N LEU A 461 14.02 11.01 3.69
CA LEU A 461 13.12 9.88 3.38
C LEU A 461 13.61 8.54 3.96
N LYS A 462 14.93 8.37 4.13
CA LYS A 462 15.55 7.22 4.80
C LYS A 462 15.60 7.34 6.33
N LYS A 463 15.16 8.47 6.91
CA LYS A 463 15.28 8.84 8.34
C LYS A 463 16.72 9.00 8.86
N GLU A 464 17.67 9.22 7.95
CA GLU A 464 19.09 9.51 8.22
C GLU A 464 19.24 11.01 8.56
N TYR A 465 18.67 11.42 9.69
CA TYR A 465 18.48 12.84 10.03
C TYR A 465 19.78 13.58 10.34
N THR A 466 20.76 12.93 10.97
CA THR A 466 22.07 13.53 11.28
C THR A 466 22.85 13.81 9.99
N GLU A 467 22.90 12.81 9.12
CA GLU A 467 23.53 12.83 7.80
C GLU A 467 22.83 13.83 6.87
N CYS A 468 21.51 13.98 7.01
CA CYS A 468 20.72 15.00 6.32
C CYS A 468 21.11 16.42 6.76
N LEU A 469 21.28 16.70 8.07
CA LEU A 469 21.75 18.01 8.55
C LEU A 469 23.17 18.32 8.07
N GLU A 470 24.08 17.34 8.10
CA GLU A 470 25.44 17.51 7.58
C GLU A 470 25.43 17.80 6.07
N THR A 471 24.59 17.10 5.31
CA THR A 471 24.44 17.31 3.86
C THR A 471 23.78 18.66 3.54
N CYS A 472 22.86 19.14 4.39
CA CYS A 472 22.32 20.50 4.30
C CYS A 472 23.36 21.59 4.65
N GLN A 473 24.25 21.33 5.60
CA GLN A 473 25.35 22.23 5.93
C GLN A 473 26.34 22.33 4.75
N GLN A 474 26.70 21.20 4.13
CA GLN A 474 27.48 21.17 2.88
C GLN A 474 26.78 21.91 1.74
N ALA A 475 25.44 21.83 1.65
CA ALA A 475 24.67 22.61 0.68
C ALA A 475 24.82 24.13 0.89
N LYS A 476 24.86 24.61 2.14
CA LYS A 476 25.09 26.04 2.46
C LYS A 476 26.52 26.48 2.11
N GLU A 477 27.50 25.63 2.37
CA GLU A 477 28.91 25.90 2.04
C GLU A 477 29.17 25.93 0.52
N ALA A 478 28.36 25.20 -0.27
CA ALA A 478 28.36 25.27 -1.73
C ALA A 478 27.54 26.45 -2.29
N ASP A 479 26.49 26.92 -1.61
CA ASP A 479 25.58 27.99 -2.07
C ASP A 479 26.15 29.40 -1.80
N VAL A 480 27.36 29.67 -2.30
CA VAL A 480 28.10 30.94 -2.12
C VAL A 480 27.27 32.17 -2.55
N ASP A 481 26.43 32.02 -3.57
CA ASP A 481 25.53 33.06 -4.09
C ASP A 481 24.25 33.26 -3.25
N ASN A 482 24.00 32.43 -2.23
CA ASN A 482 22.78 32.39 -1.41
C ASN A 482 21.47 32.28 -2.25
N LYS A 483 21.52 31.53 -3.36
CA LYS A 483 20.40 31.38 -4.31
C LYS A 483 19.44 30.27 -3.95
N ASN A 484 19.86 29.33 -3.11
CA ASN A 484 19.11 28.14 -2.72
C ASN A 484 18.87 28.10 -1.19
N THR A 485 19.37 29.08 -0.44
CA THR A 485 19.30 29.18 1.04
C THR A 485 17.91 28.87 1.59
N HIS A 486 16.84 29.38 0.98
CA HIS A 486 15.47 29.11 1.40
C HIS A 486 15.05 27.63 1.25
N GLU A 487 15.46 26.95 0.17
CA GLU A 487 15.18 25.52 -0.04
C GLU A 487 15.98 24.66 0.95
N ILE A 488 17.22 25.06 1.24
CA ILE A 488 18.09 24.42 2.23
C ILE A 488 17.55 24.62 3.66
N ASP A 489 17.13 25.84 4.02
CA ASP A 489 16.54 26.16 5.33
C ASP A 489 15.18 25.46 5.52
N GLN A 490 14.34 25.38 4.50
CA GLN A 490 13.13 24.54 4.55
C GLN A 490 13.47 23.08 4.84
N GLN A 491 14.53 22.53 4.24
CA GLN A 491 14.92 21.14 4.47
C GLN A 491 15.49 20.93 5.88
N ILE A 492 16.35 21.84 6.36
CA ILE A 492 16.84 21.86 7.74
C ILE A 492 15.69 21.95 8.74
N ASN A 493 14.69 22.80 8.50
CA ASN A 493 13.54 22.95 9.39
C ASN A 493 12.67 21.69 9.47
N LYS A 494 12.49 20.94 8.36
CA LYS A 494 11.82 19.63 8.38
C LYS A 494 12.60 18.59 9.17
N VAL A 495 13.93 18.59 9.05
CA VAL A 495 14.78 17.68 9.84
C VAL A 495 14.69 18.05 11.32
N TYR A 496 14.74 19.34 11.67
CA TYR A 496 14.54 19.77 13.06
C TYR A 496 13.14 19.52 13.59
N SER A 497 12.06 19.56 12.80
CA SER A 497 10.73 19.17 13.27
C SER A 497 10.65 17.68 13.58
N GLU A 498 11.27 16.81 12.77
CA GLU A 498 11.33 15.37 13.04
C GLU A 498 12.30 15.01 14.18
N MET A 499 13.43 15.71 14.31
CA MET A 499 14.37 15.52 15.43
C MET A 499 13.81 16.06 16.76
N ASN A 500 13.02 17.15 16.74
CA ASN A 500 12.34 17.67 17.93
C ASN A 500 11.08 16.88 18.30
N ARG A 501 10.49 16.13 17.35
CA ARG A 501 9.57 15.01 17.65
C ARG A 501 10.34 13.85 18.32
N GLY A 502 11.54 13.57 17.81
CA GLY A 502 12.51 12.64 18.37
C GLY A 502 12.07 11.16 18.29
N PRO A 503 12.84 10.24 18.87
CA PRO A 503 12.22 9.04 19.42
C PRO A 503 11.21 9.50 20.47
N GLN A 504 9.99 8.98 20.40
CA GLN A 504 8.94 9.24 21.38
C GLN A 504 9.51 9.04 22.80
N ARG A 505 9.06 9.83 23.79
CA ARG A 505 9.04 9.33 25.18
C ARG A 505 8.37 7.96 25.10
N ARG A 506 9.06 6.89 25.53
CA ARG A 506 8.39 5.59 25.67
C ARG A 506 7.19 5.83 26.59
N GLU A 507 6.00 5.33 26.24
CA GLU A 507 4.76 5.81 26.86
C GLU A 507 4.80 5.67 28.39
N GLY A 508 4.91 6.80 29.11
CA GLY A 508 5.11 6.87 30.57
C GLY A 508 6.51 7.32 31.06
N GLU A 509 7.54 7.34 30.21
CA GLU A 509 8.94 7.62 30.56
C GLU A 509 9.12 9.06 31.12
N THR A 510 9.68 9.15 32.33
CA THR A 510 9.88 10.41 33.07
C THR A 510 11.13 11.16 32.63
N GLU A 511 11.28 12.40 33.11
CA GLU A 511 12.48 13.20 32.84
C GLU A 511 13.72 12.65 33.54
N GLN A 512 13.57 11.98 34.69
CA GLN A 512 14.67 11.29 35.36
C GLN A 512 15.13 10.05 34.57
N GLU A 513 14.21 9.27 33.99
CA GLU A 513 14.56 8.12 33.14
C GLU A 513 15.17 8.55 31.80
N THR A 514 14.66 9.62 31.21
CA THR A 514 15.28 10.26 30.03
C THR A 514 16.72 10.69 30.33
N LEU A 515 16.95 11.29 31.50
CA LEU A 515 18.29 11.69 31.96
C LEU A 515 19.18 10.48 32.26
N ALA A 516 18.65 9.41 32.85
CA ALA A 516 19.38 8.18 33.14
C ALA A 516 19.80 7.43 31.86
N ARG A 517 18.93 7.41 30.83
CA ARG A 517 19.26 6.90 29.49
C ARG A 517 20.35 7.74 28.83
N ALA A 518 20.22 9.06 28.88
CA ALA A 518 21.25 9.97 28.40
C ALA A 518 22.61 9.77 29.12
N GLN A 519 22.59 9.47 30.42
CA GLN A 519 23.77 9.15 31.21
C GLN A 519 24.40 7.79 30.86
N GLN A 520 23.80 6.95 30.00
CA GLN A 520 24.44 5.72 29.50
C GLN A 520 25.33 5.97 28.27
N ASP A 521 25.22 7.12 27.61
CA ASP A 521 26.09 7.54 26.51
C ASP A 521 27.38 8.19 27.09
N PRO A 522 28.59 7.61 26.85
CA PRO A 522 29.83 8.14 27.40
C PRO A 522 30.24 9.50 26.83
N GLU A 523 29.81 9.84 25.61
CA GLU A 523 30.09 11.14 25.01
C GLU A 523 29.14 12.21 25.57
N VAL A 524 27.86 11.87 25.78
CA VAL A 524 26.93 12.72 26.53
C VAL A 524 27.44 12.96 27.96
N GLN A 525 27.90 11.93 28.68
CA GLN A 525 28.52 12.13 30.00
C GLN A 525 29.71 13.10 29.93
N ARG A 526 30.57 12.96 28.92
CA ARG A 526 31.73 13.84 28.70
C ARG A 526 31.33 15.29 28.42
N ILE A 527 30.29 15.51 27.62
CA ILE A 527 29.76 16.84 27.32
C ILE A 527 29.10 17.45 28.57
N MET A 528 28.34 16.65 29.33
CA MET A 528 27.64 17.06 30.56
C MET A 528 28.58 17.18 31.79
N SER A 529 29.86 16.82 31.67
CA SER A 529 30.88 17.02 32.71
C SER A 529 31.88 18.15 32.39
N ASP A 530 31.90 18.67 31.16
CA ASP A 530 32.68 19.84 30.77
C ASP A 530 32.16 21.11 31.51
N PRO A 531 33.00 21.77 32.35
CA PRO A 531 32.56 22.96 33.10
C PRO A 531 32.21 24.16 32.21
N ALA A 532 32.87 24.33 31.07
CA ALA A 532 32.56 25.39 30.13
C ALA A 532 31.21 25.10 29.45
N MET A 533 30.96 23.84 29.08
CA MET A 533 29.65 23.44 28.54
C MET A 533 28.54 23.68 29.57
N ARG A 534 28.72 23.30 30.84
CA ARG A 534 27.73 23.58 31.91
C ARG A 534 27.42 25.08 32.04
N SER A 535 28.44 25.94 32.03
CA SER A 535 28.26 27.39 32.09
C SER A 535 27.51 27.93 30.87
N ILE A 536 27.83 27.44 29.67
CA ILE A 536 27.11 27.77 28.43
C ILE A 536 25.63 27.33 28.52
N LEU A 537 25.35 26.12 29.02
CA LEU A 537 23.97 25.63 29.15
C LEU A 537 23.13 26.43 30.16
N GLN A 538 23.74 26.87 31.27
CA GLN A 538 23.08 27.78 32.21
C GLN A 538 22.79 29.14 31.55
N GLN A 539 23.77 29.73 30.86
CA GLN A 539 23.58 30.96 30.10
C GLN A 539 22.50 30.83 29.01
N MET A 540 22.34 29.65 28.39
CA MET A 540 21.28 29.37 27.43
C MET A 540 19.88 29.22 28.05
N GLN A 541 19.77 28.87 29.33
CA GLN A 541 18.51 28.87 30.07
C GLN A 541 18.13 30.28 30.54
N GLU A 542 19.12 31.10 30.91
CA GLU A 542 18.92 32.46 31.40
C GLU A 542 18.75 33.50 30.26
N ASP A 543 19.46 33.34 29.13
CA ASP A 543 19.36 34.22 27.96
C ASP A 543 19.29 33.48 26.60
N PRO A 544 18.17 33.63 25.85
CA PRO A 544 18.05 33.13 24.47
C PRO A 544 18.96 33.78 23.42
N GLN A 545 19.66 34.89 23.70
CA GLN A 545 20.66 35.46 22.79
C GLN A 545 22.02 34.77 22.93
N ALA A 546 22.48 34.48 24.16
CA ALA A 546 23.68 33.70 24.44
C ALA A 546 23.72 32.36 23.69
N ALA A 547 22.56 31.70 23.54
CA ALA A 547 22.41 30.50 22.72
C ALA A 547 22.88 30.68 21.26
N GLN A 548 22.67 31.85 20.66
CA GLN A 548 23.06 32.16 19.28
C GLN A 548 24.52 32.60 19.18
N GLU A 549 25.08 33.18 20.25
CA GLU A 549 26.52 33.49 20.37
C GLU A 549 27.34 32.19 20.43
N HIS A 550 26.98 31.29 21.36
CA HIS A 550 27.70 30.04 21.60
C HIS A 550 27.59 29.04 20.44
N MET A 551 26.47 29.03 19.72
CA MET A 551 26.29 28.21 18.51
C MET A 551 27.15 28.66 17.31
N LYS A 552 27.83 29.82 17.37
CA LYS A 552 28.85 30.20 16.37
C LYS A 552 30.13 29.36 16.49
N ASN A 553 30.41 28.77 17.65
CA ASN A 553 31.57 27.91 17.86
C ASN A 553 31.24 26.47 17.40
N PRO A 554 31.90 25.91 16.36
CA PRO A 554 31.54 24.62 15.80
C PRO A 554 31.59 23.46 16.80
N LYS A 555 32.51 23.49 17.77
CA LYS A 555 32.67 22.46 18.79
C LYS A 555 31.53 22.51 19.81
N VAL A 556 31.11 23.71 20.21
CA VAL A 556 29.98 23.92 21.11
C VAL A 556 28.67 23.56 20.42
N ALA A 557 28.50 23.94 19.15
CA ALA A 557 27.35 23.57 18.33
C ALA A 557 27.23 22.03 18.14
N ALA A 558 28.34 21.32 17.91
CA ALA A 558 28.37 19.86 17.84
C ALA A 558 27.94 19.21 19.17
N ASN A 559 28.49 19.69 20.29
CA ASN A 559 28.11 19.24 21.64
C ASN A 559 26.61 19.43 21.89
N ILE A 560 26.08 20.63 21.64
CA ILE A 560 24.65 20.95 21.84
C ILE A 560 23.77 20.06 20.96
N ARG A 561 24.13 19.84 19.68
CA ARG A 561 23.39 18.92 18.79
C ARG A 561 23.31 17.49 19.33
N LYS A 562 24.38 16.97 19.95
CA LYS A 562 24.37 15.64 20.59
C LYS A 562 23.47 15.60 21.83
N LEU A 563 23.48 16.65 22.66
CA LEU A 563 22.57 16.75 23.82
C LEU A 563 21.09 16.89 23.41
N VAL A 564 20.80 17.56 22.27
CA VAL A 564 19.47 17.61 21.67
C VAL A 564 19.05 16.23 21.15
N ALA A 565 19.92 15.54 20.40
CA ALA A 565 19.65 14.20 19.88
C ALA A 565 19.42 13.15 21.00
N ALA A 566 20.08 13.31 22.15
CA ALA A 566 19.86 12.49 23.34
C ALA A 566 18.55 12.82 24.10
N GLY A 567 17.88 13.95 23.78
CA GLY A 567 16.64 14.41 24.41
C GLY A 567 16.83 15.25 25.68
N ILE A 568 18.05 15.70 25.96
CA ILE A 568 18.43 16.41 27.21
C ILE A 568 18.14 17.92 27.09
N ILE A 569 18.27 18.46 25.87
CA ILE A 569 18.13 19.88 25.57
C ILE A 569 17.09 20.07 24.48
N ARG A 570 16.30 21.14 24.60
CA ARG A 570 15.49 21.68 23.51
C ARG A 570 16.10 22.99 23.07
N LEU A 571 16.43 23.12 21.78
CA LEU A 571 16.81 24.40 21.20
C LEU A 571 15.53 25.22 20.95
N ALA A 572 15.38 26.33 21.67
CA ALA A 572 14.35 27.31 21.36
C ALA A 572 14.64 27.93 19.99
N ASN A 573 13.72 27.80 19.06
CA ASN A 573 13.83 28.34 17.73
C ASN A 573 13.74 29.87 17.75
N LYS A 574 14.32 30.54 16.75
CA LYS A 574 14.29 32.01 16.64
C LYS A 574 12.88 32.58 16.33
N GLN A 575 11.87 31.71 16.28
CA GLN A 575 10.43 32.01 16.18
C GLN A 575 9.62 31.63 17.44
N ASP A 576 10.17 30.95 18.46
CA ASP A 576 9.37 30.45 19.61
C ASP A 576 8.76 31.57 20.49
N LYS A 577 9.31 32.79 20.45
CA LYS A 577 8.70 33.98 21.09
C LYS A 577 7.65 34.68 20.21
N SER A 578 7.37 34.15 19.02
CA SER A 578 6.30 34.58 18.11
C SER A 578 5.50 33.37 17.64
N GLN A 579 4.49 32.98 18.44
CA GLN A 579 3.59 31.84 18.24
C GLN A 579 4.13 30.45 18.63
N MET A 580 4.51 30.28 19.90
CA MET A 580 3.85 29.18 20.63
C MET A 580 2.35 29.51 20.65
N LEU A 581 1.58 28.86 19.78
CA LEU A 581 0.13 29.07 19.70
C LEU A 581 -0.52 28.70 21.05
N PRO A 582 -1.33 29.58 21.66
CA PRO A 582 -2.10 29.27 22.86
C PRO A 582 -2.78 27.90 22.82
N ARG A 583 -2.61 27.11 23.88
CA ARG A 583 -3.36 25.87 24.11
C ARG A 583 -4.65 26.21 24.86
N PRO A 584 -5.82 26.30 24.18
CA PRO A 584 -7.07 26.64 24.85
C PRO A 584 -7.46 25.53 25.85
N GLN A 585 -8.07 25.93 26.97
CA GLN A 585 -8.55 25.00 27.99
C GLN A 585 -10.03 25.23 28.25
N VAL A 586 -10.78 24.14 28.40
CA VAL A 586 -12.21 24.15 28.68
C VAL A 586 -12.49 23.14 29.80
N THR A 587 -13.19 23.59 30.84
CA THR A 587 -13.65 22.71 31.93
C THR A 587 -15.08 22.26 31.63
N ILE A 588 -15.24 20.97 31.39
CA ILE A 588 -16.52 20.31 31.14
C ILE A 588 -17.13 19.94 32.50
N PRO A 589 -18.36 20.41 32.82
CA PRO A 589 -19.07 20.02 34.04
C PRO A 589 -19.13 18.49 34.18
N ASP A 590 -18.94 17.99 35.39
CA ASP A 590 -19.03 16.57 35.76
C ASP A 590 -18.09 15.60 35.00
N CYS A 591 -17.19 16.11 34.13
CA CYS A 591 -16.19 15.33 33.40
C CYS A 591 -14.74 15.73 33.74
N GLY A 592 -14.41 17.03 33.75
CA GLY A 592 -13.05 17.51 34.00
C GLY A 592 -12.56 18.53 32.97
N THR A 593 -11.26 18.88 33.02
CA THR A 593 -10.69 19.89 32.10
C THR A 593 -10.00 19.23 30.91
N VAL A 594 -10.21 19.79 29.71
CA VAL A 594 -9.49 19.44 28.48
C VAL A 594 -8.58 20.59 28.05
N GLN A 595 -7.42 20.25 27.47
CA GLN A 595 -6.51 21.18 26.82
C GLN A 595 -6.42 20.84 25.33
N GLY A 596 -6.92 21.73 24.49
CA GLY A 596 -6.86 21.62 23.04
C GLY A 596 -5.64 22.31 22.44
N ILE A 597 -5.63 22.40 21.12
CA ILE A 597 -4.66 23.17 20.33
C ILE A 597 -5.39 24.17 19.42
N GLN A 598 -4.73 25.28 19.13
CA GLN A 598 -5.12 26.19 18.06
C GLN A 598 -4.62 25.63 16.72
N ALA A 599 -5.40 25.73 15.65
CA ALA A 599 -5.07 25.08 14.38
C ALA A 599 -4.03 25.89 13.58
N GLU A 600 -2.98 25.23 13.09
CA GLU A 600 -1.86 25.85 12.37
C GLU A 600 -2.32 26.57 11.08
N THR A 601 -3.16 25.92 10.26
CA THR A 601 -3.66 26.48 9.00
C THR A 601 -4.81 27.48 9.19
N ARG A 602 -5.46 27.50 10.37
CA ARG A 602 -6.56 28.41 10.73
C ARG A 602 -6.44 28.85 12.20
N PRO A 603 -5.58 29.83 12.54
CA PRO A 603 -5.37 30.25 13.93
C PRO A 603 -6.62 30.79 14.64
N ASN A 604 -7.71 31.11 13.94
CA ASN A 604 -9.00 31.46 14.55
C ASN A 604 -9.84 30.23 14.98
N VAL A 605 -9.34 29.00 14.81
CA VAL A 605 -10.03 27.75 15.17
C VAL A 605 -9.25 27.00 16.27
N ALA A 606 -9.97 26.57 17.29
CA ALA A 606 -9.51 25.64 18.32
C ALA A 606 -9.95 24.20 18.00
N LYS A 607 -9.10 23.23 18.34
CA LYS A 607 -9.33 21.79 18.17
C LYS A 607 -9.16 21.10 19.52
N PHE A 608 -10.18 20.35 19.94
CA PHE A 608 -10.14 19.45 21.09
C PHE A 608 -10.44 18.04 20.61
N LEU A 609 -9.40 17.22 20.51
CA LEU A 609 -9.44 15.88 19.94
C LEU A 609 -9.48 14.83 21.06
N ASN A 610 -10.02 13.63 20.78
CA ASN A 610 -10.04 12.51 21.74
C ASN A 610 -10.69 12.83 23.11
N ILE A 611 -11.81 13.56 23.10
CA ILE A 611 -12.66 13.72 24.29
C ILE A 611 -13.51 12.44 24.44
N PRO A 612 -13.34 11.65 25.52
CA PRO A 612 -14.19 10.48 25.75
C PRO A 612 -15.58 10.96 26.20
N TYR A 613 -16.63 10.42 25.58
CA TYR A 613 -18.02 10.76 25.93
C TYR A 613 -18.76 9.57 26.56
N ALA A 614 -18.32 8.35 26.25
CA ALA A 614 -18.84 7.11 26.83
C ALA A 614 -17.72 6.07 27.05
N THR A 615 -18.00 5.05 27.86
CA THR A 615 -17.09 3.95 28.18
C THR A 615 -17.77 2.60 27.92
N VAL A 616 -17.08 1.69 27.25
CA VAL A 616 -17.55 0.31 27.03
C VAL A 616 -17.01 -0.60 28.13
N SER A 617 -17.87 -0.94 29.10
CA SER A 617 -17.51 -1.82 30.22
C SER A 617 -17.30 -3.28 29.79
N SER A 618 -18.10 -3.76 28.83
CA SER A 618 -18.01 -5.12 28.28
C SER A 618 -18.59 -5.19 26.85
N ARG A 619 -18.18 -6.22 26.09
CA ARG A 619 -18.65 -6.46 24.72
C ARG A 619 -20.15 -6.79 24.71
N TRP A 620 -20.88 -6.19 23.77
CA TRP A 620 -22.34 -6.35 23.60
C TRP A 620 -23.16 -5.98 24.84
N ARG A 621 -22.81 -4.84 25.44
CA ARG A 621 -23.62 -4.13 26.42
C ARG A 621 -23.75 -2.67 26.02
N SER A 622 -24.82 -2.05 26.48
CA SER A 622 -25.02 -0.60 26.44
C SER A 622 -23.79 0.10 27.03
N ALA A 623 -23.26 1.13 26.35
CA ALA A 623 -22.19 1.94 26.93
C ALA A 623 -22.75 2.84 28.04
N THR A 624 -21.90 3.30 28.95
CA THR A 624 -22.27 4.32 29.95
C THR A 624 -21.56 5.63 29.63
N LYS A 625 -22.10 6.77 30.07
CA LYS A 625 -21.39 8.07 30.00
C LYS A 625 -19.97 7.95 30.60
N ALA A 626 -19.03 8.71 30.04
CA ALA A 626 -17.63 8.67 30.47
C ALA A 626 -17.49 9.09 31.95
N THR A 627 -16.58 8.43 32.67
CA THR A 627 -16.25 8.79 34.06
C THR A 627 -15.40 10.04 34.11
N ALA A 628 -15.64 10.91 35.10
CA ALA A 628 -14.83 12.09 35.35
C ALA A 628 -13.33 11.76 35.51
N TRP A 629 -12.47 12.60 34.95
CA TRP A 629 -11.01 12.50 35.08
C TRP A 629 -10.45 13.64 35.95
N THR A 630 -9.35 13.35 36.65
CA THR A 630 -8.65 14.33 37.47
C THR A 630 -7.65 15.13 36.63
N GLY A 631 -7.47 16.41 36.98
CA GLY A 631 -6.52 17.30 36.31
C GLY A 631 -6.96 17.75 34.91
N ILE A 632 -5.98 17.87 34.00
CA ILE A 632 -6.15 18.37 32.63
C ILE A 632 -5.82 17.22 31.66
N ARG A 633 -6.79 16.84 30.83
CA ARG A 633 -6.58 15.88 29.73
C ARG A 633 -6.00 16.61 28.52
N ASP A 634 -4.90 16.10 27.97
CA ASP A 634 -4.39 16.57 26.68
C ASP A 634 -5.29 16.05 25.54
N CYS A 635 -5.83 16.98 24.77
CA CYS A 635 -6.75 16.77 23.66
C CYS A 635 -6.15 17.33 22.34
N SER A 636 -4.82 17.23 22.17
CA SER A 636 -4.10 17.66 20.96
C SER A 636 -3.96 16.58 19.87
N VAL A 637 -4.31 15.33 20.17
CA VAL A 637 -4.12 14.16 19.28
C VAL A 637 -5.45 13.43 19.07
N LEU A 638 -5.67 12.89 17.86
CA LEU A 638 -6.86 12.11 17.51
C LEU A 638 -6.98 10.84 18.36
N GLY A 639 -8.22 10.43 18.65
CA GLY A 639 -8.52 9.23 19.44
C GLY A 639 -8.50 7.96 18.60
N PRO A 640 -8.45 6.78 19.25
CA PRO A 640 -8.56 5.50 18.55
C PRO A 640 -9.95 5.33 17.92
N ALA A 641 -9.99 4.70 16.76
CA ALA A 641 -11.21 4.26 16.10
C ALA A 641 -11.75 2.96 16.73
N CYS A 642 -13.02 2.63 16.51
CA CYS A 642 -13.56 1.33 16.93
C CYS A 642 -13.04 0.22 16.01
N PRO A 643 -12.77 -1.01 16.53
CA PRO A 643 -12.19 -2.09 15.74
C PRO A 643 -13.08 -2.46 14.55
N GLN A 644 -12.47 -2.44 13.37
CA GLN A 644 -13.09 -2.55 12.05
C GLN A 644 -12.07 -3.18 11.08
N PRO A 645 -12.48 -3.71 9.91
CA PRO A 645 -11.53 -4.13 8.89
C PRO A 645 -10.56 -2.99 8.54
N ALA A 646 -9.36 -3.32 8.06
CA ALA A 646 -8.45 -2.29 7.57
C ALA A 646 -9.17 -1.44 6.52
N ASN A 647 -8.95 -0.11 6.54
CA ASN A 647 -9.73 0.82 5.74
C ASN A 647 -9.38 0.72 4.23
N ASP A 648 -9.97 -0.28 3.57
CA ASP A 648 -10.08 -0.45 2.12
C ASP A 648 -11.00 0.64 1.53
N SER A 649 -10.66 1.90 1.79
CA SER A 649 -11.18 3.05 1.07
C SER A 649 -10.76 2.90 -0.39
N PRO A 650 -11.70 2.80 -1.36
CA PRO A 650 -11.34 2.69 -2.76
C PRO A 650 -10.43 3.84 -3.18
N LEU A 651 -10.67 5.06 -2.68
CA LEU A 651 -9.81 6.21 -2.97
C LEU A 651 -8.38 6.07 -2.44
N ALA A 652 -8.15 5.49 -1.27
CA ALA A 652 -6.80 5.30 -0.75
C ALA A 652 -6.01 4.32 -1.64
N ASN A 653 -6.65 3.21 -2.00
CA ASN A 653 -6.06 2.17 -2.86
C ASN A 653 -5.95 2.57 -4.34
N LEU A 654 -6.71 3.58 -4.80
CA LEU A 654 -6.68 4.08 -6.20
C LEU A 654 -5.80 5.32 -6.38
N THR A 655 -5.71 6.21 -5.39
CA THR A 655 -4.86 7.43 -5.48
C THR A 655 -3.39 7.14 -5.20
N ASN A 656 -3.07 6.11 -4.40
CA ASN A 656 -1.74 5.88 -3.83
C ASN A 656 -1.15 7.13 -3.14
N ASP A 657 -1.99 8.03 -2.61
CA ASP A 657 -1.51 9.21 -1.88
C ASP A 657 -0.80 8.78 -0.58
N PRO A 658 0.52 9.01 -0.44
CA PRO A 658 1.26 8.62 0.75
C PRO A 658 0.81 9.41 2.00
N VAL A 659 0.19 10.58 1.86
CA VAL A 659 -0.29 11.37 3.01
C VAL A 659 -1.54 10.71 3.60
N THR A 660 -2.56 10.45 2.76
CA THR A 660 -3.76 9.73 3.17
C THR A 660 -3.44 8.30 3.61
N ALA A 661 -2.54 7.59 2.91
CA ALA A 661 -2.14 6.23 3.31
C ALA A 661 -1.40 6.20 4.65
N ALA A 662 -0.46 7.12 4.90
CA ALA A 662 0.23 7.22 6.19
C ALA A 662 -0.73 7.63 7.33
N ALA A 663 -1.66 8.54 7.06
CA ALA A 663 -2.69 8.94 8.02
C ALA A 663 -3.62 7.76 8.38
N LEU A 664 -4.10 7.00 7.39
CA LEU A 664 -4.90 5.78 7.60
C LEU A 664 -4.13 4.71 8.36
N ALA A 665 -2.84 4.53 8.07
CA ALA A 665 -1.96 3.61 8.79
C ALA A 665 -1.65 4.06 10.24
N SER A 666 -1.83 5.36 10.56
CA SER A 666 -1.64 5.90 11.91
C SER A 666 -2.87 5.78 12.81
N ILE A 667 -4.03 5.36 12.27
CA ILE A 667 -5.26 5.18 13.06
C ILE A 667 -5.07 4.00 14.03
N GLN A 668 -5.07 4.32 15.32
CA GLN A 668 -5.13 3.33 16.40
C GLN A 668 -6.55 2.77 16.52
N TYR A 669 -6.68 1.55 17.07
CA TYR A 669 -7.98 0.91 17.31
C TYR A 669 -8.08 0.41 18.75
N SER A 670 -9.19 0.73 19.44
CA SER A 670 -9.49 0.18 20.79
C SER A 670 -10.97 -0.18 20.89
N GLU A 671 -11.26 -1.36 21.45
CA GLU A 671 -12.65 -1.77 21.74
C GLU A 671 -13.29 -0.96 22.87
N LYS A 672 -12.50 -0.37 23.78
CA LYS A 672 -12.98 0.29 25.00
C LYS A 672 -12.98 1.82 24.90
N ASP A 673 -11.95 2.36 24.26
CA ASP A 673 -11.63 3.79 24.28
C ASP A 673 -12.06 4.52 23.00
N CYS A 674 -12.67 3.80 22.04
CA CYS A 674 -13.09 4.39 20.78
C CYS A 674 -14.31 5.30 20.87
N LEU A 675 -15.05 5.33 21.98
CA LEU A 675 -16.20 6.22 22.18
C LEU A 675 -15.75 7.63 22.58
N ASN A 676 -15.03 8.25 21.65
CA ASN A 676 -14.49 9.58 21.72
C ASN A 676 -15.03 10.49 20.61
N MET A 677 -14.93 11.80 20.83
CA MET A 677 -15.27 12.84 19.87
C MET A 677 -14.16 13.87 19.70
N ASN A 678 -14.17 14.54 18.55
CA ASN A 678 -13.33 15.69 18.23
C ASN A 678 -14.23 16.92 18.08
N ILE A 679 -13.86 18.05 18.68
CA ILE A 679 -14.59 19.32 18.64
C ILE A 679 -13.71 20.39 17.99
N TYR A 680 -14.26 21.09 17.01
CA TYR A 680 -13.68 22.23 16.30
C TYR A 680 -14.55 23.45 16.59
N ALA A 681 -13.98 24.50 17.19
CA ALA A 681 -14.72 25.67 17.64
C ALA A 681 -13.99 26.99 17.29
N PRO A 682 -14.69 28.09 17.01
CA PRO A 682 -14.07 29.42 16.91
C PRO A 682 -13.38 29.81 18.20
N LEU A 683 -12.10 30.21 18.14
CA LEU A 683 -11.28 30.49 19.32
C LEU A 683 -11.86 31.61 20.19
N GLU A 684 -12.48 32.62 19.58
CA GLU A 684 -13.11 33.76 20.26
C GLU A 684 -14.36 33.38 21.08
N HIS A 685 -15.08 32.32 20.68
CA HIS A 685 -16.30 31.86 21.34
C HIS A 685 -16.04 30.99 22.58
N LEU A 686 -14.76 30.62 22.84
CA LEU A 686 -14.36 29.88 24.05
C LEU A 686 -14.25 30.77 25.30
N SER A 687 -14.00 32.08 25.11
CA SER A 687 -13.98 33.05 26.20
C SER A 687 -15.41 33.48 26.58
N LYS A 688 -15.69 33.49 27.89
CA LYS A 688 -17.05 33.67 28.46
C LYS A 688 -17.79 34.90 27.89
N ALA A 689 -19.10 34.71 27.68
CA ALA A 689 -20.12 35.73 27.37
C ALA A 689 -20.14 36.28 25.92
N GLN A 690 -20.18 35.38 24.94
CA GLN A 690 -20.79 35.65 23.63
C GLN A 690 -22.08 34.83 23.44
N THR A 691 -22.86 35.17 22.42
CA THR A 691 -24.07 34.43 22.00
C THR A 691 -23.71 32.98 21.64
N LEU A 692 -24.47 32.01 22.14
CA LEU A 692 -24.25 30.59 21.80
C LEU A 692 -24.58 30.34 20.32
N ILE A 693 -23.65 29.71 19.60
CA ILE A 693 -23.72 29.49 18.14
C ILE A 693 -24.18 28.08 17.77
N PRO A 694 -24.73 27.86 16.55
CA PRO A 694 -25.22 26.54 16.14
C PRO A 694 -24.13 25.47 16.16
N VAL A 695 -24.55 24.22 16.42
CA VAL A 695 -23.65 23.07 16.54
C VAL A 695 -23.96 22.07 15.45
N MET A 696 -22.95 21.67 14.68
CA MET A 696 -23.06 20.60 13.68
C MET A 696 -22.40 19.33 14.20
N VAL A 697 -23.13 18.21 14.23
CA VAL A 697 -22.63 16.92 14.74
C VAL A 697 -22.51 15.93 13.58
N TRP A 698 -21.27 15.59 13.21
CA TRP A 698 -20.93 14.63 12.17
C TRP A 698 -21.00 13.19 12.68
N ILE A 699 -21.88 12.40 12.06
CA ILE A 699 -21.94 10.94 12.20
C ILE A 699 -21.43 10.32 10.90
N HIS A 700 -20.28 9.65 10.97
CA HIS A 700 -19.62 9.14 9.76
C HIS A 700 -20.37 7.99 9.08
N GLY A 701 -20.25 7.88 7.76
CA GLY A 701 -20.66 6.72 6.98
C GLY A 701 -19.72 5.52 7.11
N GLY A 702 -19.72 4.66 6.08
CA GLY A 702 -18.96 3.40 6.06
C GLY A 702 -19.79 2.12 6.28
N GLY A 703 -21.11 2.17 5.99
CA GLY A 703 -21.99 0.99 5.98
C GLY A 703 -22.23 0.32 7.33
N PHE A 704 -21.92 0.98 8.46
CA PHE A 704 -21.76 0.33 9.77
C PHE A 704 -20.62 -0.72 9.83
N LEU A 705 -19.82 -0.87 8.77
CA LEU A 705 -18.70 -1.80 8.66
C LEU A 705 -17.37 -1.18 9.10
N SER A 706 -17.13 0.05 8.68
CA SER A 706 -15.92 0.84 8.90
C SER A 706 -16.25 2.33 9.08
N GLY A 707 -15.23 3.17 9.26
CA GLY A 707 -15.35 4.62 9.43
C GLY A 707 -14.80 5.09 10.78
N SER A 708 -14.42 6.38 10.86
CA SER A 708 -13.98 7.04 12.09
C SER A 708 -14.03 8.56 11.97
N ASN A 709 -14.17 9.26 13.10
CA ASN A 709 -13.94 10.70 13.24
C ASN A 709 -12.47 11.14 13.03
N ALA A 710 -11.52 10.19 12.99
CA ALA A 710 -10.10 10.44 12.81
C ALA A 710 -9.65 10.44 11.33
N LEU A 711 -10.58 10.24 10.38
CA LEU A 711 -10.26 10.26 8.95
C LEU A 711 -9.93 11.70 8.47
N PRO A 712 -8.79 11.94 7.78
CA PRO A 712 -8.37 13.30 7.38
C PRO A 712 -9.37 14.10 6.54
N LYS A 713 -10.24 13.41 5.77
CA LYS A 713 -11.32 14.06 5.03
C LYS A 713 -12.44 14.65 5.91
N TYR A 714 -12.46 14.39 7.21
CA TYR A 714 -13.41 14.94 8.19
C TYR A 714 -12.78 15.97 9.13
N ASP A 715 -11.55 16.44 8.85
CA ASP A 715 -10.95 17.50 9.66
C ASP A 715 -11.71 18.82 9.49
N GLY A 716 -12.36 19.25 10.57
CA GLY A 716 -13.24 20.42 10.62
C GLY A 716 -12.55 21.78 10.57
N THR A 717 -11.21 21.84 10.50
CA THR A 717 -10.44 23.09 10.59
C THR A 717 -10.85 24.10 9.52
N ASN A 718 -10.96 23.67 8.26
CA ASN A 718 -11.37 24.56 7.16
C ASN A 718 -12.87 24.88 7.19
N PHE A 719 -13.72 23.94 7.62
CA PHE A 719 -15.16 24.14 7.74
C PHE A 719 -15.50 25.23 8.77
N VAL A 720 -14.97 25.12 9.99
CA VAL A 720 -15.13 26.15 11.03
C VAL A 720 -14.39 27.43 10.64
N GLY A 721 -13.21 27.32 10.03
CA GLY A 721 -12.50 28.47 9.47
C GLY A 721 -13.29 29.23 8.40
N ARG A 722 -14.15 28.55 7.63
CA ARG A 722 -15.06 29.16 6.65
C ARG A 722 -16.30 29.76 7.31
N SER A 723 -16.87 29.11 8.31
CA SER A 723 -18.05 29.62 9.04
C SER A 723 -17.79 30.97 9.71
N ILE A 724 -16.59 31.17 10.26
CA ILE A 724 -16.13 32.47 10.77
C ILE A 724 -15.99 33.50 9.64
N GLN A 725 -15.41 33.12 8.50
CA GLN A 725 -15.28 34.00 7.31
C GLN A 725 -16.63 34.41 6.70
N LEU A 726 -17.67 33.58 6.84
CA LEU A 726 -19.03 33.85 6.38
C LEU A 726 -19.82 34.79 7.33
N GLY A 727 -19.28 35.10 8.51
CA GLY A 727 -20.03 35.79 9.57
C GLY A 727 -21.17 34.92 10.13
N ARG A 728 -21.01 33.60 10.06
CA ARG A 728 -21.94 32.56 10.52
C ARG A 728 -21.17 31.45 11.24
N PRO A 729 -20.45 31.75 12.33
CA PRO A 729 -19.65 30.77 13.06
C PRO A 729 -20.51 29.58 13.51
N VAL A 730 -19.95 28.37 13.44
CA VAL A 730 -20.55 27.14 13.98
C VAL A 730 -19.49 26.32 14.70
N ILE A 731 -19.92 25.50 15.67
CA ILE A 731 -19.08 24.44 16.24
C ILE A 731 -19.31 23.16 15.44
N LEU A 732 -18.23 22.44 15.12
CA LEU A 732 -18.29 21.14 14.46
C LEU A 732 -17.78 20.06 15.41
N VAL A 733 -18.64 19.09 15.73
CA VAL A 733 -18.34 17.91 16.54
C VAL A 733 -18.32 16.69 15.61
N SER A 734 -17.36 15.78 15.77
CA SER A 734 -17.30 14.52 15.00
C SER A 734 -17.07 13.33 15.91
N ILE A 735 -17.92 12.31 15.81
CA ILE A 735 -18.01 11.20 16.78
C ILE A 735 -17.60 9.87 16.16
N ASN A 736 -16.95 9.01 16.94
CA ASN A 736 -16.86 7.57 16.68
C ASN A 736 -18.06 6.85 17.33
N TYR A 737 -18.40 5.65 16.86
CA TYR A 737 -19.40 4.77 17.48
C TYR A 737 -19.08 3.30 17.14
N ARG A 738 -19.59 2.31 17.91
CA ARG A 738 -19.27 0.89 17.63
C ARG A 738 -19.88 0.39 16.31
N LEU A 739 -19.11 -0.43 15.60
CA LEU A 739 -19.41 -0.91 14.25
C LEU A 739 -19.62 -2.43 14.20
N ASN A 740 -20.36 -2.88 13.18
CA ASN A 740 -20.54 -4.27 12.74
C ASN A 740 -20.63 -5.30 13.89
N TYR A 741 -19.63 -6.18 14.04
CA TYR A 741 -19.60 -7.26 15.03
C TYR A 741 -19.63 -6.78 16.48
N LEU A 742 -19.28 -5.52 16.76
CA LEU A 742 -19.23 -4.93 18.11
C LEU A 742 -20.43 -4.01 18.41
N GLY A 743 -20.96 -3.34 17.38
CA GLY A 743 -22.04 -2.35 17.51
C GLY A 743 -23.41 -2.80 17.04
N MET A 744 -23.51 -3.61 15.98
CA MET A 744 -24.76 -3.94 15.30
C MET A 744 -25.09 -5.44 15.25
N MET A 745 -24.23 -6.31 15.78
CA MET A 745 -24.48 -7.75 15.74
C MET A 745 -25.69 -8.17 16.59
N SER A 746 -26.61 -8.90 15.98
CA SER A 746 -27.76 -9.51 16.65
C SER A 746 -27.87 -11.00 16.35
N SER A 747 -28.34 -11.76 17.35
CA SER A 747 -28.74 -13.16 17.22
C SER A 747 -29.65 -13.51 18.41
N PRO A 748 -30.45 -14.59 18.37
CA PRO A 748 -31.30 -14.95 19.49
C PRO A 748 -30.50 -15.38 20.73
N GLU A 749 -29.27 -15.85 20.53
CA GLU A 749 -28.31 -16.11 21.60
C GLU A 749 -27.92 -14.80 22.31
N LEU A 750 -27.62 -13.72 21.55
CA LEU A 750 -27.35 -12.39 22.12
C LEU A 750 -28.56 -11.80 22.83
N VAL A 751 -29.78 -12.01 22.29
CA VAL A 751 -31.02 -11.63 22.96
C VAL A 751 -31.14 -12.35 24.30
N GLN A 752 -30.87 -13.66 24.36
CA GLN A 752 -30.88 -14.42 25.61
C GLN A 752 -29.80 -13.93 26.60
N ASP A 753 -28.57 -13.68 26.15
CA ASP A 753 -27.45 -13.20 26.98
C ASP A 753 -27.67 -11.79 27.57
N VAL A 754 -28.37 -10.89 26.87
CA VAL A 754 -28.77 -9.58 27.40
C VAL A 754 -29.97 -9.73 28.33
N ARG A 755 -31.04 -10.43 27.92
CA ARG A 755 -32.28 -10.59 28.71
C ARG A 755 -32.06 -11.33 30.03
N SER A 756 -31.06 -12.22 30.10
CA SER A 756 -30.70 -12.97 31.32
C SER A 756 -29.68 -12.26 32.22
N ALA A 757 -29.13 -11.12 31.81
CA ALA A 757 -28.12 -10.41 32.59
C ALA A 757 -28.71 -9.80 33.87
N THR A 758 -28.14 -10.12 35.02
CA THR A 758 -28.47 -9.49 36.31
C THR A 758 -28.00 -8.03 36.41
N THR A 759 -27.17 -7.57 35.48
CA THR A 759 -26.45 -6.29 35.52
C THR A 759 -27.26 -5.12 34.94
N GLY A 760 -28.52 -4.96 35.35
CA GLY A 760 -29.43 -3.85 34.97
C GLY A 760 -29.92 -3.83 33.51
N ASP A 761 -29.11 -4.30 32.57
CA ASP A 761 -29.34 -4.32 31.12
C ASP A 761 -30.31 -5.44 30.66
N SER A 762 -31.11 -6.02 31.57
CA SER A 762 -32.05 -7.13 31.27
C SER A 762 -33.17 -6.74 30.30
N ARG A 763 -33.46 -5.44 30.17
CA ARG A 763 -34.32 -4.86 29.13
C ARG A 763 -33.53 -4.17 28.00
N GLY A 764 -32.21 -4.32 27.94
CA GLY A 764 -31.32 -3.64 27.00
C GLY A 764 -31.60 -3.93 25.53
N SER A 765 -31.14 -3.03 24.66
CA SER A 765 -31.21 -3.17 23.21
C SER A 765 -30.17 -4.17 22.67
N VAL A 766 -30.45 -4.81 21.55
CA VAL A 766 -29.59 -5.85 20.95
C VAL A 766 -29.38 -5.60 19.47
N GLY A 767 -28.11 -5.46 19.05
CA GLY A 767 -27.76 -5.14 17.66
C GLY A 767 -28.00 -3.69 17.25
N ASN A 768 -28.16 -2.78 18.23
CA ASN A 768 -28.25 -1.33 18.02
C ASN A 768 -27.27 -0.54 18.91
N TRP A 769 -26.27 -1.18 19.52
CA TRP A 769 -25.33 -0.50 20.42
C TRP A 769 -24.59 0.67 19.74
N GLY A 770 -24.32 0.57 18.44
CA GLY A 770 -23.79 1.71 17.68
C GLY A 770 -24.74 2.91 17.58
N LEU A 771 -26.07 2.70 17.58
CA LEU A 771 -27.05 3.78 17.64
C LEU A 771 -27.14 4.36 19.06
N LEU A 772 -27.04 3.53 20.09
CA LEU A 772 -26.98 3.99 21.50
C LEU A 772 -25.69 4.77 21.80
N ASP A 773 -24.55 4.36 21.21
CA ASP A 773 -23.30 5.10 21.29
C ASP A 773 -23.43 6.49 20.67
N GLN A 774 -24.13 6.62 19.53
CA GLN A 774 -24.43 7.91 18.92
C GLN A 774 -25.42 8.74 19.76
N LYS A 775 -26.44 8.09 20.36
CA LYS A 775 -27.38 8.72 21.30
C LYS A 775 -26.63 9.37 22.47
N LEU A 776 -25.74 8.62 23.12
CA LEU A 776 -24.90 9.10 24.23
C LEU A 776 -24.00 10.29 23.82
N ALA A 777 -23.51 10.32 22.57
CA ALA A 777 -22.73 11.44 22.07
C ALA A 777 -23.59 12.70 21.85
N LEU A 778 -24.82 12.52 21.35
CA LEU A 778 -25.79 13.60 21.18
C LEU A 778 -26.30 14.13 22.54
N GLU A 779 -26.54 13.25 23.52
CA GLU A 779 -26.82 13.61 24.91
C GLU A 779 -25.66 14.42 25.52
N TRP A 780 -24.41 13.97 25.33
CA TRP A 780 -23.22 14.69 25.79
C TRP A 780 -23.12 16.09 25.16
N VAL A 781 -23.40 16.23 23.85
CA VAL A 781 -23.46 17.55 23.18
C VAL A 781 -24.60 18.40 23.79
N ARG A 782 -25.78 17.82 23.97
CA ARG A 782 -26.98 18.43 24.57
C ARG A 782 -26.77 18.94 26.00
N GLU A 783 -25.85 18.36 26.74
CA GLU A 783 -25.49 18.71 28.12
C GLU A 783 -24.29 19.68 28.18
N HIS A 784 -23.22 19.42 27.44
CA HIS A 784 -21.91 20.05 27.68
C HIS A 784 -21.43 21.04 26.61
N ILE A 785 -21.97 21.06 25.38
CA ILE A 785 -21.37 21.85 24.28
C ILE A 785 -21.36 23.38 24.53
N HIS A 786 -22.19 23.84 25.47
CA HIS A 786 -22.25 25.24 25.89
C HIS A 786 -20.92 25.78 26.47
N VAL A 787 -20.06 24.94 27.09
CA VAL A 787 -18.74 25.40 27.56
C VAL A 787 -17.71 25.57 26.44
N PHE A 788 -18.03 25.13 25.22
CA PHE A 788 -17.28 25.42 24.00
C PHE A 788 -17.90 26.58 23.18
N GLY A 789 -18.97 27.21 23.69
CA GLY A 789 -19.73 28.28 23.01
C GLY A 789 -20.96 27.81 22.21
N GLY A 790 -21.31 26.51 22.26
CA GLY A 790 -22.34 25.92 21.41
C GLY A 790 -23.77 26.01 21.97
N ASN A 791 -24.75 26.24 21.10
CA ASN A 791 -26.17 26.24 21.45
C ASN A 791 -26.72 24.80 21.41
N ALA A 792 -26.88 24.20 22.58
CA ALA A 792 -27.45 22.86 22.73
C ALA A 792 -28.91 22.71 22.23
N SER A 793 -29.63 23.82 22.00
CA SER A 793 -31.00 23.85 21.45
C SER A 793 -31.08 24.33 20.00
N ASP A 794 -29.93 24.36 19.31
CA ASP A 794 -29.80 24.60 17.87
C ASP A 794 -28.75 23.66 17.26
N VAL A 795 -28.93 22.36 17.50
CA VAL A 795 -28.06 21.28 17.03
C VAL A 795 -28.54 20.78 15.65
N THR A 796 -27.60 20.60 14.72
CA THR A 796 -27.81 20.04 13.39
C THR A 796 -27.01 18.74 13.26
N ALA A 797 -27.68 17.60 13.21
CA ALA A 797 -27.02 16.32 12.93
C ALA A 797 -26.77 16.19 11.42
N PHE A 798 -25.56 15.84 11.00
CA PHE A 798 -25.26 15.54 9.60
C PHE A 798 -24.41 14.29 9.44
N GLY A 799 -24.62 13.57 8.35
CA GLY A 799 -24.00 12.27 8.11
C GLY A 799 -24.13 11.85 6.67
N GLU A 800 -23.36 10.85 6.28
CA GLU A 800 -23.40 10.24 4.94
C GLU A 800 -23.63 8.72 5.04
N SER A 801 -24.30 8.13 4.05
CA SER A 801 -24.47 6.69 3.92
C SER A 801 -25.10 6.06 5.19
N ALA A 802 -24.37 5.21 5.92
CA ALA A 802 -24.80 4.67 7.22
C ALA A 802 -24.94 5.73 8.33
N GLY A 803 -24.18 6.83 8.27
CA GLY A 803 -24.32 7.97 9.18
C GLY A 803 -25.60 8.76 8.92
N ALA A 804 -25.92 9.03 7.65
CA ALA A 804 -27.22 9.59 7.25
C ALA A 804 -28.38 8.66 7.64
N THR A 805 -28.23 7.36 7.37
CA THR A 805 -29.19 6.32 7.81
C THR A 805 -29.38 6.34 9.33
N SER A 806 -28.29 6.50 10.11
CA SER A 806 -28.36 6.62 11.57
C SER A 806 -29.18 7.83 12.01
N ILE A 807 -28.96 9.00 11.41
CA ILE A 807 -29.72 10.23 11.73
C ILE A 807 -31.20 10.05 11.40
N ALA A 808 -31.52 9.39 10.27
CA ALA A 808 -32.90 9.06 9.91
C ALA A 808 -33.55 8.08 10.91
N TYR A 809 -32.78 7.21 11.58
CA TYR A 809 -33.26 6.43 12.74
C TYR A 809 -33.43 7.29 13.99
N HIS A 810 -32.49 8.18 14.34
CA HIS A 810 -32.66 9.11 15.46
C HIS A 810 -33.88 10.03 15.29
N MET A 811 -34.20 10.43 14.06
CA MET A 811 -35.42 11.18 13.72
C MET A 811 -36.72 10.41 14.01
N THR A 812 -36.68 9.07 14.12
CA THR A 812 -37.87 8.19 14.16
C THR A 812 -37.97 7.26 15.37
N ILE A 813 -36.93 7.20 16.21
CA ILE A 813 -36.91 6.50 17.51
C ILE A 813 -37.42 7.47 18.59
N LEU A 814 -38.51 7.12 19.28
CA LEU A 814 -39.17 8.02 20.23
C LEU A 814 -38.27 8.40 21.42
N GLU A 815 -37.44 7.49 21.90
CA GLU A 815 -36.45 7.77 22.97
C GLU A 815 -35.28 8.67 22.53
N HIS A 816 -35.20 9.02 21.25
CA HIS A 816 -34.16 9.87 20.64
C HIS A 816 -34.67 11.27 20.27
N HIS A 817 -35.95 11.58 20.53
CA HIS A 817 -36.53 12.91 20.28
C HIS A 817 -35.87 13.99 21.15
N GLY A 818 -35.73 15.20 20.62
CA GLY A 818 -35.13 16.37 21.27
C GLY A 818 -33.59 16.44 21.18
N LEU A 819 -32.92 15.42 20.64
CA LEU A 819 -31.44 15.37 20.55
C LEU A 819 -30.86 16.39 19.54
N PHE A 820 -31.59 16.71 18.47
CA PHE A 820 -31.22 17.75 17.49
C PHE A 820 -32.46 18.41 16.88
N GLN A 821 -32.25 19.54 16.20
CA GLN A 821 -33.33 20.38 15.66
C GLN A 821 -33.29 20.46 14.13
N ARG A 822 -32.18 20.06 13.49
CA ARG A 822 -32.10 19.90 12.02
C ARG A 822 -31.31 18.64 11.66
N ALA A 823 -31.57 18.08 10.49
CA ALA A 823 -30.87 16.92 9.95
C ALA A 823 -30.34 17.20 8.52
N ILE A 824 -29.15 16.68 8.19
CA ILE A 824 -28.66 16.58 6.81
C ILE A 824 -28.35 15.12 6.51
N LEU A 825 -29.08 14.55 5.55
CA LEU A 825 -29.05 13.15 5.16
C LEU A 825 -28.39 13.04 3.78
N GLN A 826 -27.08 12.80 3.76
CA GLN A 826 -26.33 12.64 2.53
C GLN A 826 -26.33 11.18 2.10
N SER A 827 -26.87 10.88 0.93
CA SER A 827 -26.73 9.57 0.28
C SER A 827 -27.20 8.39 1.17
N GLY A 828 -28.26 8.56 1.96
CA GLY A 828 -28.78 7.49 2.83
C GLY A 828 -29.94 7.88 3.76
N VAL A 829 -30.90 6.97 3.91
CA VAL A 829 -32.10 7.11 4.76
C VAL A 829 -32.45 5.78 5.46
N THR A 830 -33.45 5.74 6.34
CA THR A 830 -33.85 4.51 7.05
C THR A 830 -34.12 3.31 6.13
N THR A 831 -34.62 3.53 4.91
CA THR A 831 -34.87 2.47 3.94
C THR A 831 -33.61 1.97 3.20
N THR A 832 -32.55 2.80 3.08
CA THR A 832 -31.24 2.43 2.49
C THR A 832 -30.59 1.26 3.22
N MET A 833 -30.63 1.25 4.56
CA MET A 833 -30.21 0.10 5.39
C MET A 833 -31.30 -0.26 6.43
N ALA A 834 -32.50 -0.54 5.92
CA ALA A 834 -33.65 -0.90 6.76
C ALA A 834 -33.43 -2.17 7.59
N ALA A 835 -33.77 -2.05 8.88
CA ALA A 835 -33.40 -3.00 9.93
C ALA A 835 -33.81 -4.46 9.64
N GLY A 836 -32.98 -5.37 10.14
CA GLY A 836 -33.23 -6.82 10.16
C GLY A 836 -33.86 -7.28 11.47
N ARG A 837 -34.06 -8.59 11.63
CA ARG A 837 -34.39 -9.19 12.95
C ARG A 837 -33.35 -10.21 13.38
N ALA A 838 -33.19 -10.37 14.69
CA ALA A 838 -32.22 -11.28 15.29
C ALA A 838 -32.47 -12.74 14.86
N GLU A 839 -33.74 -13.14 14.71
CA GLU A 839 -34.16 -14.50 14.34
C GLU A 839 -33.88 -14.84 12.87
N THR A 840 -33.72 -13.83 12.00
CA THR A 840 -33.61 -14.00 10.55
C THR A 840 -32.25 -13.55 10.01
N GLU A 841 -32.07 -12.26 9.76
CA GLU A 841 -30.83 -11.71 9.20
C GLU A 841 -29.67 -11.84 10.20
N GLY A 842 -29.93 -11.56 11.49
CA GLY A 842 -28.93 -11.67 12.55
C GLY A 842 -28.40 -13.10 12.72
N ARG A 843 -29.30 -14.07 12.99
CA ARG A 843 -28.98 -15.50 13.08
C ARG A 843 -28.18 -15.99 11.89
N ARG A 844 -28.53 -15.60 10.66
CA ARG A 844 -27.82 -16.05 9.44
C ARG A 844 -26.34 -15.66 9.47
N TYR A 845 -26.04 -14.41 9.82
CA TYR A 845 -24.66 -13.91 9.85
C TYR A 845 -23.89 -14.40 11.09
N PHE A 846 -24.56 -14.52 12.24
CA PHE A 846 -24.00 -15.10 13.46
C PHE A 846 -23.57 -16.57 13.27
N ASP A 847 -24.44 -17.39 12.66
CA ASP A 847 -24.11 -18.77 12.31
C ASP A 847 -22.94 -18.84 11.32
N GLN A 848 -22.89 -17.96 10.31
CA GLN A 848 -21.77 -17.90 9.36
C GLN A 848 -20.44 -17.60 10.05
N LEU A 849 -20.43 -16.65 10.99
CA LEU A 849 -19.25 -16.27 11.77
C LEU A 849 -18.76 -17.43 12.66
N CYS A 850 -19.69 -18.08 13.36
CA CYS A 850 -19.38 -19.22 14.23
C CYS A 850 -18.84 -20.42 13.44
N ARG A 851 -19.50 -20.81 12.35
CA ARG A 851 -19.16 -22.02 11.58
C ARG A 851 -17.88 -21.86 10.78
N TYR A 852 -17.88 -20.95 9.82
CA TYR A 852 -16.95 -21.01 8.69
C TYR A 852 -15.61 -20.32 8.97
N HIS A 853 -15.55 -19.45 9.97
CA HIS A 853 -14.39 -18.57 10.18
C HIS A 853 -13.77 -18.68 11.58
N LEU A 854 -14.56 -19.04 12.58
CA LEU A 854 -14.08 -19.26 13.95
C LEU A 854 -14.11 -20.73 14.40
N LYS A 855 -14.58 -21.65 13.55
CA LYS A 855 -14.67 -23.10 13.80
C LYS A 855 -15.29 -23.44 15.18
N LEU A 856 -16.37 -22.75 15.54
CA LEU A 856 -17.11 -22.93 16.80
C LEU A 856 -18.17 -24.05 16.72
N GLU A 857 -17.96 -25.02 15.85
CA GLU A 857 -18.62 -26.32 15.83
C GLU A 857 -17.50 -27.38 15.81
N LEU A 858 -17.60 -28.38 16.69
CA LEU A 858 -16.50 -29.33 16.94
C LEU A 858 -16.37 -30.33 15.79
N GLU A 859 -15.15 -30.84 15.54
CA GLU A 859 -14.88 -31.88 14.53
C GLU A 859 -15.65 -33.20 14.82
N SER A 860 -16.11 -33.38 16.05
CA SER A 860 -17.03 -34.46 16.48
C SER A 860 -18.48 -34.29 16.01
N GLY A 861 -18.82 -33.20 15.29
CA GLY A 861 -20.18 -32.89 14.86
C GLY A 861 -21.09 -32.35 15.97
N GLN A 862 -20.55 -32.12 17.18
CA GLN A 862 -21.33 -31.65 18.32
C GLN A 862 -21.56 -30.13 18.22
N ILE A 863 -22.84 -29.73 18.18
CA ILE A 863 -23.26 -28.33 18.13
C ILE A 863 -23.11 -27.70 19.52
N LEU A 864 -22.18 -26.76 19.67
CA LEU A 864 -22.05 -25.96 20.90
C LEU A 864 -23.35 -25.19 21.18
N SER A 865 -23.72 -25.11 22.47
CA SER A 865 -24.86 -24.29 22.91
C SER A 865 -24.64 -22.80 22.63
N GLY A 866 -25.73 -22.02 22.59
CA GLY A 866 -25.66 -20.57 22.38
C GLY A 866 -24.77 -19.85 23.40
N GLY A 867 -24.83 -20.28 24.67
CA GLY A 867 -23.99 -19.74 25.75
C GLY A 867 -22.50 -20.03 25.54
N GLU A 868 -22.14 -21.25 25.14
CA GLU A 868 -20.74 -21.61 24.84
C GLU A 868 -20.20 -20.85 23.62
N LYS A 869 -21.01 -20.71 22.57
CA LYS A 869 -20.66 -19.91 21.39
C LYS A 869 -20.37 -18.47 21.81
N LEU A 870 -21.24 -17.84 22.59
CA LEU A 870 -21.03 -16.47 23.07
C LEU A 870 -19.84 -16.34 24.05
N ALA A 871 -19.63 -17.29 24.95
CA ALA A 871 -18.48 -17.26 25.85
C ALA A 871 -17.15 -17.29 25.08
N ARG A 872 -17.02 -18.16 24.06
CA ARG A 872 -15.86 -18.20 23.17
C ARG A 872 -15.73 -16.90 22.36
N LEU A 873 -16.82 -16.39 21.79
CA LEU A 873 -16.79 -15.14 21.03
C LEU A 873 -16.44 -13.90 21.89
N LYS A 874 -16.80 -13.88 23.18
CA LYS A 874 -16.40 -12.83 24.13
C LYS A 874 -14.91 -12.89 24.48
N ALA A 875 -14.31 -14.08 24.47
CA ALA A 875 -12.88 -14.28 24.75
C ALA A 875 -11.96 -13.97 23.54
N ILE A 876 -12.48 -13.99 22.31
CA ILE A 876 -11.69 -13.68 21.10
C ILE A 876 -11.32 -12.18 21.06
N PRO A 877 -10.06 -11.79 20.76
CA PRO A 877 -9.69 -10.39 20.57
C PRO A 877 -10.48 -9.73 19.44
N ALA A 878 -10.89 -8.46 19.61
CA ALA A 878 -11.71 -7.75 18.64
C ALA A 878 -11.10 -7.71 17.23
N THR A 879 -9.77 -7.62 17.13
CA THR A 879 -9.02 -7.68 15.86
C THR A 879 -9.22 -9.00 15.12
N GLU A 880 -9.26 -10.13 15.82
CA GLU A 880 -9.43 -11.45 15.22
C GLU A 880 -10.90 -11.74 14.88
N LEU A 881 -11.84 -11.25 15.71
CA LEU A 881 -13.28 -11.28 15.41
C LEU A 881 -13.58 -10.53 14.09
N VAL A 882 -12.96 -9.35 13.92
CA VAL A 882 -13.03 -8.54 12.70
C VAL A 882 -12.40 -9.26 11.50
N LYS A 883 -11.15 -9.75 11.62
CA LYS A 883 -10.45 -10.46 10.53
C LYS A 883 -11.19 -11.73 10.09
N ALA A 884 -11.82 -12.45 11.01
CA ALA A 884 -12.62 -13.63 10.70
C ALA A 884 -13.85 -13.29 9.87
N GLY A 885 -14.55 -12.20 10.22
CA GLY A 885 -15.71 -11.72 9.47
C GLY A 885 -15.38 -11.22 8.06
N ASP A 886 -14.30 -10.46 7.96
CA ASP A 886 -13.79 -9.90 6.69
C ASP A 886 -13.36 -11.00 5.70
N LYS A 887 -12.41 -11.86 6.11
CA LYS A 887 -11.98 -13.03 5.30
C LYS A 887 -13.16 -13.92 4.89
N GLY A 888 -14.20 -13.98 5.71
CA GLY A 888 -15.39 -14.78 5.47
C GLY A 888 -16.39 -14.19 4.47
N ARG A 889 -16.28 -12.90 4.11
CA ARG A 889 -17.30 -12.17 3.35
C ARG A 889 -18.70 -12.32 3.97
N ILE A 890 -18.75 -12.34 5.29
CA ILE A 890 -20.02 -12.43 6.04
C ILE A 890 -20.84 -11.18 5.73
N GLY A 891 -22.16 -11.34 5.65
CA GLY A 891 -23.04 -10.20 5.45
C GLY A 891 -22.90 -9.18 6.59
N MET A 892 -22.96 -7.91 6.21
CA MET A 892 -22.86 -6.74 7.07
C MET A 892 -24.00 -6.70 8.08
N PHE A 893 -23.69 -6.54 9.37
CA PHE A 893 -24.70 -6.26 10.39
C PHE A 893 -25.17 -4.80 10.30
N VAL A 894 -26.48 -4.63 10.31
CA VAL A 894 -27.21 -3.35 10.26
C VAL A 894 -28.11 -3.26 11.50
N PRO A 895 -28.76 -2.10 11.78
CA PRO A 895 -29.69 -1.99 12.90
C PRO A 895 -30.72 -3.13 12.95
N THR A 896 -31.14 -3.48 14.16
CA THR A 896 -32.00 -4.62 14.44
C THR A 896 -33.33 -4.16 15.03
N ILE A 897 -34.44 -4.65 14.47
CA ILE A 897 -35.75 -4.58 15.09
C ILE A 897 -35.74 -5.55 16.27
N ASP A 898 -35.48 -5.03 17.47
CA ASP A 898 -35.21 -5.78 18.70
C ASP A 898 -36.35 -5.69 19.72
N ASP A 899 -37.44 -5.02 19.32
CA ASP A 899 -38.65 -4.76 20.10
C ASP A 899 -38.40 -3.94 21.38
N VAL A 900 -37.23 -3.27 21.49
CA VAL A 900 -36.86 -2.36 22.58
C VAL A 900 -36.53 -0.95 22.07
N LEU A 901 -35.59 -0.82 21.13
CA LEU A 901 -35.21 0.48 20.57
C LEU A 901 -35.86 0.70 19.19
N ILE A 902 -36.00 -0.40 18.43
CA ILE A 902 -36.67 -0.42 17.14
C ILE A 902 -37.75 -1.51 17.22
N HIS A 903 -39.01 -1.11 17.36
CA HIS A 903 -40.15 -2.03 17.43
C HIS A 903 -40.70 -2.41 16.05
N ASP A 904 -40.66 -1.48 15.10
CA ASP A 904 -41.36 -1.58 13.82
C ASP A 904 -40.42 -1.63 12.62
N ASP A 905 -40.90 -2.23 11.53
CA ASP A 905 -40.21 -2.16 10.24
C ASP A 905 -40.42 -0.78 9.62
N VAL A 906 -39.37 0.06 9.65
CA VAL A 906 -39.36 1.43 9.10
C VAL A 906 -39.89 1.54 7.67
N ARG A 907 -39.80 0.48 6.86
CA ARG A 907 -40.38 0.42 5.51
C ARG A 907 -41.91 0.60 5.52
N VAL A 908 -42.58 0.23 6.60
CA VAL A 908 -44.03 0.37 6.78
C VAL A 908 -44.38 1.68 7.49
N THR A 909 -43.55 2.12 8.45
CA THR A 909 -43.83 3.29 9.30
C THR A 909 -43.21 4.61 8.83
N VAL A 910 -42.45 4.66 7.73
CA VAL A 910 -41.85 5.92 7.23
C VAL A 910 -42.86 7.03 6.92
N ASN A 911 -44.14 6.70 6.66
CA ASN A 911 -45.21 7.69 6.44
C ASN A 911 -46.01 8.03 7.72
N ASP A 912 -45.65 7.49 8.89
CA ASP A 912 -46.36 7.70 10.16
C ASP A 912 -45.86 8.98 10.86
N PRO A 913 -46.65 10.07 10.93
CA PRO A 913 -46.24 11.31 11.58
C PRO A 913 -45.99 11.15 13.08
N ALA A 914 -46.52 10.11 13.74
CA ALA A 914 -46.28 9.87 15.16
C ALA A 914 -44.89 9.31 15.48
N ARG A 915 -44.05 9.00 14.47
CA ARG A 915 -42.65 8.59 14.67
C ARG A 915 -41.67 9.75 14.72
N TYR A 916 -41.95 10.83 14.01
CA TYR A 916 -41.00 11.90 13.80
C TYR A 916 -40.89 12.82 15.01
N ASP A 917 -39.65 13.25 15.31
CA ASP A 917 -39.36 14.16 16.42
C ASP A 917 -40.08 15.51 16.24
N PRO A 918 -41.01 15.91 17.12
CA PRO A 918 -41.73 17.18 17.02
C PRO A 918 -40.80 18.41 17.15
N GLY A 919 -39.58 18.25 17.68
CA GLY A 919 -38.56 19.29 17.72
C GLY A 919 -37.82 19.53 16.39
N LEU A 920 -38.08 18.73 15.36
CA LEU A 920 -37.38 18.79 14.06
C LEU A 920 -37.88 19.98 13.21
N ARG A 921 -36.99 20.95 12.97
CA ARG A 921 -37.27 22.20 12.24
C ARG A 921 -36.98 22.10 10.74
N ALA A 922 -35.93 21.38 10.35
CA ALA A 922 -35.55 21.24 8.95
C ALA A 922 -34.80 19.94 8.64
N VAL A 923 -34.95 19.44 7.41
CA VAL A 923 -34.16 18.33 6.85
C VAL A 923 -33.59 18.74 5.49
N MET A 924 -32.32 18.42 5.26
CA MET A 924 -31.71 18.45 3.93
C MET A 924 -31.44 17.01 3.47
N ILE A 925 -31.84 16.63 2.26
CA ILE A 925 -31.61 15.28 1.69
C ILE A 925 -30.96 15.41 0.32
N GLY A 926 -29.96 14.58 0.02
CA GLY A 926 -29.38 14.56 -1.32
C GLY A 926 -28.61 13.29 -1.66
N ASP A 927 -28.19 13.23 -2.91
CA ASP A 927 -27.54 12.07 -3.52
C ASP A 927 -26.42 12.51 -4.48
N CYS A 928 -25.44 11.63 -4.64
CA CYS A 928 -24.44 11.73 -5.70
C CYS A 928 -24.99 11.21 -7.04
N ARG A 929 -24.38 11.58 -8.16
CA ARG A 929 -24.92 11.24 -9.48
C ARG A 929 -24.59 9.81 -9.95
N ASP A 930 -23.50 9.20 -9.47
CA ASP A 930 -23.03 7.87 -9.87
C ASP A 930 -22.97 6.86 -8.68
N GLU A 931 -23.77 7.08 -7.62
CA GLU A 931 -23.80 6.31 -6.34
C GLU A 931 -23.40 4.82 -6.46
N GLY A 932 -24.11 4.08 -7.31
CA GLY A 932 -24.03 2.62 -7.39
C GLY A 932 -22.68 2.07 -7.86
N VAL A 933 -21.79 2.90 -8.43
CA VAL A 933 -20.55 2.45 -9.07
C VAL A 933 -19.60 1.73 -8.12
N VAL A 934 -19.43 2.24 -6.89
CA VAL A 934 -18.56 1.63 -5.86
C VAL A 934 -19.15 0.36 -5.25
N PHE A 935 -20.44 0.10 -5.48
CA PHE A 935 -21.17 -1.07 -4.98
C PHE A 935 -21.27 -2.22 -5.99
N VAL A 936 -20.96 -1.98 -7.28
CA VAL A 936 -20.89 -3.05 -8.29
C VAL A 936 -19.87 -4.15 -7.92
N PRO A 937 -18.68 -3.86 -7.36
CA PRO A 937 -17.73 -4.88 -6.92
C PRO A 937 -18.27 -5.83 -5.83
N THR A 938 -19.15 -5.35 -4.95
CA THR A 938 -19.61 -6.08 -3.76
C THR A 938 -20.98 -6.74 -3.94
N ILE A 939 -21.98 -5.99 -4.43
CA ILE A 939 -23.39 -6.42 -4.51
C ILE A 939 -23.99 -6.40 -5.92
N GLY A 940 -23.29 -5.85 -6.92
CA GLY A 940 -23.74 -5.75 -8.31
C GLY A 940 -23.35 -6.92 -9.22
N ALA A 941 -23.81 -6.86 -10.46
CA ALA A 941 -23.41 -7.77 -11.53
C ALA A 941 -22.10 -7.32 -12.17
N LYS A 942 -21.02 -8.10 -11.98
CA LYS A 942 -19.71 -7.84 -12.61
C LYS A 942 -19.56 -8.43 -14.01
N SER A 943 -20.50 -9.27 -14.42
CA SER A 943 -20.51 -9.96 -15.72
C SER A 943 -21.92 -10.38 -16.12
N ILE A 944 -22.13 -10.69 -17.40
CA ILE A 944 -23.43 -11.17 -17.92
C ILE A 944 -23.88 -12.44 -17.16
N LYS A 945 -22.94 -13.32 -16.80
CA LYS A 945 -23.20 -14.54 -15.99
C LYS A 945 -23.79 -14.26 -14.60
N GLN A 946 -23.72 -13.03 -14.11
CA GLN A 946 -24.29 -12.60 -12.84
C GLN A 946 -25.59 -11.79 -13.00
N TRP A 947 -25.94 -11.41 -14.24
CA TRP A 947 -27.03 -10.49 -14.53
C TRP A 947 -28.38 -10.98 -14.05
N ASP A 948 -28.82 -12.17 -14.45
CA ASP A 948 -30.17 -12.64 -14.14
C ASP A 948 -30.40 -12.82 -12.64
N LYS A 949 -29.35 -13.21 -11.89
CA LYS A 949 -29.37 -13.30 -10.42
C LYS A 949 -29.38 -11.92 -9.75
N PHE A 950 -28.74 -10.92 -10.34
CA PHE A 950 -28.80 -9.53 -9.88
C PHE A 950 -30.20 -8.94 -10.18
N ARG A 951 -30.63 -8.94 -11.43
CA ARG A 951 -31.92 -8.43 -11.91
C ARG A 951 -33.11 -9.01 -11.16
N SER A 952 -33.17 -10.34 -10.97
CA SER A 952 -34.26 -11.00 -10.23
C SER A 952 -34.34 -10.62 -8.74
N ARG A 953 -33.28 -10.07 -8.15
CA ARG A 953 -33.30 -9.49 -6.80
C ARG A 953 -34.05 -8.16 -6.73
N TYR A 954 -34.07 -7.43 -7.84
CA TYR A 954 -34.54 -6.04 -7.96
C TYR A 954 -35.84 -5.89 -8.78
N CYS A 955 -36.49 -7.00 -9.13
CA CYS A 955 -37.82 -6.99 -9.79
C CYS A 955 -38.95 -7.26 -8.78
N PRO A 956 -40.12 -6.58 -8.89
CA PRO A 956 -41.32 -6.99 -8.19
C PRO A 956 -41.83 -8.36 -8.69
N PRO A 957 -42.62 -9.09 -7.90
CA PRO A 957 -43.26 -10.33 -8.34
C PRO A 957 -44.39 -10.02 -9.34
N GLY A 958 -44.24 -10.51 -10.57
CA GLY A 958 -45.22 -10.37 -11.66
C GLY A 958 -44.67 -11.00 -12.93
N LYS A 959 -45.54 -11.34 -13.90
CA LYS A 959 -45.10 -11.94 -15.17
C LYS A 959 -44.25 -10.97 -16.00
N ASP A 960 -44.65 -9.71 -16.01
CA ASP A 960 -44.11 -8.69 -16.92
C ASP A 960 -43.09 -7.76 -16.21
N ALA A 961 -42.91 -7.92 -14.90
CA ALA A 961 -41.99 -7.11 -14.09
C ALA A 961 -40.54 -7.14 -14.58
N LEU A 962 -40.11 -8.26 -15.16
CA LEU A 962 -38.82 -8.38 -15.83
C LEU A 962 -38.75 -7.52 -17.10
N GLN A 963 -39.83 -7.47 -17.89
CA GLN A 963 -39.91 -6.65 -19.11
C GLN A 963 -39.98 -5.15 -18.77
N GLU A 964 -40.69 -4.79 -17.70
CA GLU A 964 -40.74 -3.42 -17.18
C GLU A 964 -39.35 -2.94 -16.74
N PHE A 965 -38.59 -3.77 -16.02
CA PHE A 965 -37.19 -3.50 -15.66
C PHE A 965 -36.29 -3.32 -16.89
N ASP A 966 -36.38 -4.20 -17.90
CA ASP A 966 -35.60 -4.06 -19.14
C ASP A 966 -35.97 -2.79 -19.92
N ALA A 967 -37.25 -2.42 -19.96
CA ALA A 967 -37.71 -1.19 -20.62
C ALA A 967 -37.19 0.09 -19.95
N ILE A 968 -36.98 0.06 -18.63
CA ILE A 968 -36.42 1.18 -17.85
C ILE A 968 -34.90 1.27 -17.98
N TYR A 969 -34.20 0.12 -18.06
CA TYR A 969 -32.74 0.05 -17.99
C TYR A 969 -32.03 -0.24 -19.33
N GLY A 970 -32.77 -0.29 -20.45
CA GLY A 970 -32.21 -0.42 -21.80
C GLY A 970 -32.00 -1.86 -22.29
N GLY A 971 -32.65 -2.83 -21.65
CA GLY A 971 -32.55 -4.26 -21.95
C GLY A 971 -31.41 -4.99 -21.22
N PRO A 972 -31.25 -6.30 -21.47
CA PRO A 972 -30.18 -7.09 -20.88
C PRO A 972 -28.81 -6.69 -21.45
N PRO A 973 -27.73 -6.74 -20.64
CA PRO A 973 -26.39 -6.32 -21.04
C PRO A 973 -25.80 -7.23 -22.12
N LYS A 974 -25.16 -6.61 -23.11
CA LYS A 974 -24.51 -7.32 -24.24
C LYS A 974 -23.05 -7.66 -23.95
N THR A 975 -22.42 -6.95 -23.01
CA THR A 975 -21.05 -7.16 -22.54
C THR A 975 -20.96 -7.12 -21.01
N ASP A 976 -19.88 -7.65 -20.46
CA ASP A 976 -19.56 -7.51 -19.03
C ASP A 976 -19.38 -6.03 -18.59
N LYS A 977 -19.05 -5.13 -19.51
CA LYS A 977 -18.99 -3.68 -19.26
C LYS A 977 -20.39 -3.10 -19.09
N ASP A 978 -21.34 -3.51 -19.94
CA ASP A 978 -22.74 -3.11 -19.82
C ASP A 978 -23.35 -3.66 -18.54
N ALA A 979 -23.06 -4.93 -18.19
CA ALA A 979 -23.56 -5.54 -16.96
C ALA A 979 -23.15 -4.73 -15.72
N ARG A 980 -21.90 -4.25 -15.67
CA ARG A 980 -21.41 -3.36 -14.61
C ARG A 980 -22.09 -2.00 -14.63
N LYS A 981 -22.19 -1.36 -15.81
CA LYS A 981 -22.80 -0.03 -15.93
C LYS A 981 -24.27 -0.05 -15.50
N ILE A 982 -25.07 -0.93 -16.09
CA ILE A 982 -26.50 -1.03 -15.79
C ILE A 982 -26.69 -1.48 -14.33
N SER A 983 -25.80 -2.32 -13.78
CA SER A 983 -25.82 -2.63 -12.35
C SER A 983 -25.54 -1.43 -11.46
N ALA A 984 -24.65 -0.50 -11.85
CA ALA A 984 -24.45 0.77 -11.13
C ALA A 984 -25.68 1.68 -11.23
N ASP A 985 -26.29 1.80 -12.42
CA ASP A 985 -27.53 2.57 -12.63
C ASP A 985 -28.68 2.04 -11.74
N VAL A 986 -28.86 0.72 -11.68
CA VAL A 986 -29.86 0.05 -10.84
C VAL A 986 -29.56 0.21 -9.36
N LEU A 987 -28.28 0.11 -8.94
CA LEU A 987 -27.89 0.29 -7.54
C LEU A 987 -28.06 1.74 -7.06
N ARG A 988 -27.73 2.73 -7.90
CA ARG A 988 -28.01 4.15 -7.61
C ARG A 988 -29.50 4.36 -7.34
N ASP A 989 -30.33 3.92 -8.28
CA ASP A 989 -31.77 4.16 -8.21
C ASP A 989 -32.39 3.40 -7.02
N ALA A 990 -32.08 2.12 -6.85
CA ALA A 990 -32.72 1.24 -5.86
C ALA A 990 -32.29 1.44 -4.40
N VAL A 991 -31.05 1.89 -4.16
CA VAL A 991 -30.44 1.92 -2.81
C VAL A 991 -30.36 3.35 -2.25
N PHE A 992 -30.30 4.36 -3.11
CA PHE A 992 -30.06 5.75 -2.72
C PHE A 992 -31.13 6.70 -3.26
N VAL A 993 -31.24 6.87 -4.58
CA VAL A 993 -32.06 7.96 -5.16
C VAL A 993 -33.56 7.74 -4.97
N TYR A 994 -34.08 6.51 -5.13
CA TYR A 994 -35.47 6.23 -4.81
C TYR A 994 -35.76 6.27 -3.30
N PRO A 995 -34.97 5.64 -2.40
CA PRO A 995 -35.10 5.82 -0.96
C PRO A 995 -35.10 7.30 -0.50
N ASN A 996 -34.15 8.11 -0.97
CA ASN A 996 -34.10 9.56 -0.71
C ASN A 996 -35.40 10.27 -1.14
N HIS A 997 -35.92 9.94 -2.33
CA HIS A 997 -37.17 10.48 -2.84
C HIS A 997 -38.38 10.03 -2.00
N ALA A 998 -38.46 8.75 -1.64
CA ALA A 998 -39.54 8.19 -0.83
C ALA A 998 -39.59 8.81 0.58
N THR A 999 -38.45 8.98 1.24
CA THR A 999 -38.35 9.69 2.53
C THR A 999 -38.64 11.19 2.38
N SER A 1000 -38.24 11.82 1.28
CA SER A 1000 -38.60 13.22 0.99
C SER A 1000 -40.13 13.39 0.89
N VAL A 1001 -40.81 12.51 0.14
CA VAL A 1001 -42.28 12.51 0.02
C VAL A 1001 -42.96 12.20 1.36
N ALA A 1002 -42.39 11.30 2.15
CA ALA A 1002 -42.93 10.95 3.47
C ALA A 1002 -42.83 12.12 4.47
N LEU A 1003 -41.70 12.81 4.56
CA LEU A 1003 -41.53 14.00 5.41
C LEU A 1003 -42.51 15.12 5.04
N MET A 1004 -42.75 15.34 3.74
CA MET A 1004 -43.74 16.32 3.26
C MET A 1004 -45.16 15.91 3.65
N ARG A 1005 -45.52 14.62 3.52
CA ARG A 1005 -46.81 14.10 4.01
C ARG A 1005 -46.97 14.24 5.52
N VAL A 1006 -45.91 14.03 6.30
CA VAL A 1006 -45.93 14.19 7.76
C VAL A 1006 -46.24 15.62 8.16
N ARG A 1007 -45.57 16.60 7.54
CA ARG A 1007 -45.88 18.04 7.68
C ARG A 1007 -47.31 18.37 7.26
N ASP A 1008 -47.74 17.88 6.10
CA ASP A 1008 -49.05 18.22 5.53
C ASP A 1008 -50.21 17.54 6.28
N LEU A 1009 -49.98 16.38 6.91
CA LEU A 1009 -50.95 15.71 7.79
C LEU A 1009 -51.08 16.40 9.15
N GLY A 1010 -49.98 16.90 9.73
CA GLY A 1010 -50.01 17.72 10.96
C GLY A 1010 -51.02 18.86 10.85
N ASN A 1011 -50.95 19.61 9.75
CA ASN A 1011 -51.85 20.71 9.41
C ASN A 1011 -53.36 20.33 9.30
N THR A 1012 -53.70 19.03 9.27
CA THR A 1012 -55.09 18.55 9.08
C THR A 1012 -55.69 17.85 10.32
N ILE A 1013 -54.86 17.47 11.27
CA ILE A 1013 -55.29 16.96 12.58
C ILE A 1013 -55.19 18.16 13.56
N ALA A 1014 -55.99 18.19 14.62
CA ALA A 1014 -55.86 19.21 15.66
C ALA A 1014 -54.65 18.88 16.56
N ASP A 1015 -53.45 19.08 16.00
CA ASP A 1015 -52.22 18.37 16.38
C ASP A 1015 -51.08 19.34 16.70
N ASP A 1016 -50.98 19.74 17.96
CA ASP A 1016 -50.06 20.78 18.48
C ASP A 1016 -48.58 20.33 18.53
N ARG A 1017 -48.17 19.41 17.63
CA ARG A 1017 -46.84 18.78 17.56
C ARG A 1017 -45.79 19.62 16.83
N GLY A 1018 -46.14 20.78 16.26
CA GLY A 1018 -45.18 21.77 15.74
C GLY A 1018 -44.49 21.44 14.41
N LEU A 1019 -44.71 20.26 13.83
CA LEU A 1019 -44.09 19.82 12.57
C LEU A 1019 -44.56 20.58 11.32
N ASP A 1020 -45.61 21.40 11.42
CA ASP A 1020 -46.22 22.12 10.28
C ASP A 1020 -45.26 23.06 9.53
N ASN A 1021 -44.21 23.51 10.23
CA ASN A 1021 -43.20 24.43 9.71
C ASN A 1021 -41.92 23.73 9.21
N LEU A 1022 -41.92 22.38 9.14
CA LEU A 1022 -40.76 21.59 8.69
C LEU A 1022 -40.26 22.02 7.30
N GLU A 1023 -39.04 22.55 7.23
CA GLU A 1023 -38.38 22.88 5.96
C GLU A 1023 -37.68 21.64 5.38
N LEU A 1024 -37.97 21.31 4.11
CA LEU A 1024 -37.25 20.28 3.35
C LEU A 1024 -36.43 20.92 2.23
N VAL A 1025 -35.12 20.69 2.26
CA VAL A 1025 -34.17 21.08 1.21
C VAL A 1025 -33.69 19.82 0.48
N ARG A 1026 -33.58 19.87 -0.85
CA ARG A 1026 -32.95 18.80 -1.64
C ARG A 1026 -31.67 19.30 -2.30
N PHE A 1027 -30.65 18.44 -2.38
CA PHE A 1027 -29.44 18.69 -3.19
C PHE A 1027 -29.10 17.49 -4.08
N HIS A 1028 -28.30 17.73 -5.13
CA HIS A 1028 -27.75 16.70 -6.00
C HIS A 1028 -26.30 17.04 -6.37
N PHE A 1029 -25.42 16.04 -6.41
CA PHE A 1029 -23.99 16.23 -6.65
C PHE A 1029 -23.51 15.50 -7.92
N ASP A 1030 -23.22 16.26 -8.98
CA ASP A 1030 -22.81 15.79 -10.32
C ASP A 1030 -21.38 16.26 -10.67
N ARG A 1031 -20.49 16.39 -9.68
CA ARG A 1031 -19.09 16.81 -9.89
C ARG A 1031 -18.08 15.67 -9.63
N PRO A 1032 -17.58 14.99 -10.67
CA PRO A 1032 -16.39 14.14 -10.58
C PRO A 1032 -15.17 14.94 -10.11
N LEU A 1033 -14.22 14.30 -9.41
CA LEU A 1033 -12.94 14.94 -9.10
C LEU A 1033 -12.01 14.86 -10.31
N LYS A 1034 -11.57 16.00 -10.84
CA LYS A 1034 -10.70 16.06 -12.01
C LYS A 1034 -9.38 15.30 -11.83
N MET A 1035 -8.82 15.27 -10.62
CA MET A 1035 -7.61 14.48 -10.36
C MET A 1035 -7.83 12.97 -10.63
N LEU A 1036 -8.99 12.43 -10.26
CA LEU A 1036 -9.31 11.01 -10.51
C LEU A 1036 -9.56 10.77 -12.00
N ASP A 1037 -10.20 11.72 -12.69
CA ASP A 1037 -10.39 11.66 -14.14
C ASP A 1037 -9.04 11.69 -14.89
N ASP A 1038 -8.12 12.57 -14.50
CA ASP A 1038 -6.77 12.67 -15.09
C ASP A 1038 -5.90 11.44 -14.77
N MET A 1039 -6.17 10.74 -13.66
CA MET A 1039 -5.56 9.44 -13.32
C MET A 1039 -6.18 8.24 -14.04
N GLY A 1040 -7.18 8.43 -14.90
CA GLY A 1040 -7.81 7.35 -15.67
C GLY A 1040 -9.01 6.67 -15.01
N PHE A 1041 -9.58 7.28 -13.96
CA PHE A 1041 -10.73 6.75 -13.22
C PHE A 1041 -12.06 7.40 -13.61
N GLN A 1042 -12.21 7.90 -14.85
CA GLN A 1042 -13.42 8.62 -15.30
C GLN A 1042 -14.71 7.79 -15.21
N SER A 1043 -14.59 6.46 -15.08
CA SER A 1043 -15.72 5.56 -14.83
C SER A 1043 -16.33 5.67 -13.43
N LEU A 1044 -15.68 6.34 -12.47
CA LEU A 1044 -16.24 6.61 -11.14
C LEU A 1044 -17.25 7.77 -11.17
N GLY A 1045 -16.97 8.82 -11.95
CA GLY A 1045 -17.78 10.03 -11.97
C GLY A 1045 -17.97 10.65 -10.58
N ALA A 1046 -19.19 11.13 -10.30
CA ALA A 1046 -19.58 11.62 -8.98
C ALA A 1046 -20.10 10.45 -8.12
N TYR A 1047 -19.17 9.63 -7.63
CA TYR A 1047 -19.44 8.40 -6.87
C TYR A 1047 -19.94 8.67 -5.43
N HIS A 1048 -20.46 7.63 -4.77
CA HIS A 1048 -20.96 7.70 -3.39
C HIS A 1048 -19.91 8.23 -2.38
N GLY A 1049 -20.25 9.30 -1.64
CA GLY A 1049 -19.35 9.90 -0.65
C GLY A 1049 -18.23 10.76 -1.24
N SER A 1050 -18.31 11.13 -2.53
CA SER A 1050 -17.37 12.04 -3.21
C SER A 1050 -17.59 13.51 -2.84
N GLU A 1051 -18.84 13.89 -2.57
CA GLU A 1051 -19.26 15.22 -2.15
C GLU A 1051 -18.64 15.60 -0.80
N LEU A 1052 -18.35 14.63 0.07
CA LEU A 1052 -17.73 14.84 1.38
C LEU A 1052 -16.38 15.59 1.32
N LEU A 1053 -15.62 15.38 0.25
CA LEU A 1053 -14.34 16.08 0.04
C LEU A 1053 -14.57 17.59 -0.13
N PHE A 1054 -15.71 17.98 -0.70
CA PHE A 1054 -16.14 19.36 -0.90
C PHE A 1054 -16.88 19.92 0.32
N VAL A 1055 -17.70 19.11 1.00
CA VAL A 1055 -18.44 19.51 2.21
C VAL A 1055 -17.51 19.88 3.35
N PHE A 1056 -16.44 19.12 3.61
CA PHE A 1056 -15.48 19.45 4.69
C PHE A 1056 -14.39 20.43 4.25
N GLY A 1057 -14.01 20.41 2.97
CA GLY A 1057 -12.93 21.26 2.44
C GLY A 1057 -11.59 21.07 3.17
N SER A 1058 -11.33 19.90 3.77
CA SER A 1058 -10.15 19.67 4.60
C SER A 1058 -8.85 19.80 3.81
N ASP A 1059 -7.72 20.06 4.48
CA ASP A 1059 -6.44 20.27 3.80
C ASP A 1059 -6.04 19.05 2.93
N SER A 1060 -6.31 17.82 3.40
CA SER A 1060 -6.12 16.59 2.60
C SER A 1060 -7.04 16.52 1.36
N SER A 1061 -8.24 17.09 1.45
CA SER A 1061 -9.20 17.13 0.34
C SER A 1061 -8.80 18.18 -0.69
N GLN A 1062 -8.35 19.36 -0.25
CA GLN A 1062 -7.91 20.45 -1.14
C GLN A 1062 -6.67 20.08 -1.96
N LEU A 1063 -5.79 19.20 -1.47
CA LEU A 1063 -4.66 18.67 -2.24
C LEU A 1063 -5.10 17.96 -3.54
N MET A 1064 -6.29 17.34 -3.54
CA MET A 1064 -6.85 16.61 -4.70
C MET A 1064 -7.69 17.50 -5.64
N MET A 1065 -7.85 18.80 -5.33
CA MET A 1065 -8.77 19.70 -6.02
C MET A 1065 -8.07 20.77 -6.87
N THR A 1066 -8.65 21.08 -8.02
CA THR A 1066 -8.38 22.29 -8.80
C THR A 1066 -8.91 23.55 -8.11
N ALA A 1067 -8.58 24.73 -8.64
CA ALA A 1067 -9.06 26.01 -8.12
C ALA A 1067 -10.59 26.13 -8.12
N ASP A 1068 -11.24 25.70 -9.21
CA ASP A 1068 -12.69 25.77 -9.37
C ASP A 1068 -13.42 24.77 -8.46
N GLU A 1069 -12.84 23.60 -8.23
CA GLU A 1069 -13.33 22.62 -7.26
C GLU A 1069 -13.21 23.13 -5.81
N ARG A 1070 -12.14 23.84 -5.47
CA ARG A 1070 -12.03 24.53 -4.17
C ARG A 1070 -13.04 25.67 -4.03
N ALA A 1071 -13.35 26.38 -5.12
CA ALA A 1071 -14.41 27.39 -5.13
C ALA A 1071 -15.82 26.76 -5.00
N LEU A 1072 -16.05 25.59 -5.58
CA LEU A 1072 -17.27 24.80 -5.36
C LEU A 1072 -17.37 24.32 -3.91
N SER A 1073 -16.27 23.81 -3.34
CA SER A 1073 -16.19 23.41 -1.93
C SER A 1073 -16.54 24.55 -0.97
N GLN A 1074 -16.10 25.79 -1.23
CA GLN A 1074 -16.53 26.95 -0.44
C GLN A 1074 -18.05 27.18 -0.51
N LYS A 1075 -18.64 27.14 -1.72
CA LYS A 1075 -20.10 27.26 -1.88
C LYS A 1075 -20.87 26.10 -1.23
N MET A 1076 -20.27 24.92 -1.08
CA MET A 1076 -20.86 23.77 -0.38
C MET A 1076 -20.76 23.92 1.14
N MET A 1077 -19.58 24.25 1.68
CA MET A 1077 -19.40 24.56 3.11
C MET A 1077 -20.42 25.60 3.57
N ASP A 1078 -20.54 26.71 2.82
CA ASP A 1078 -21.48 27.79 3.12
C ASP A 1078 -22.95 27.31 3.22
N LEU A 1079 -23.36 26.27 2.47
CA LEU A 1079 -24.76 25.83 2.43
C LEU A 1079 -25.09 24.97 3.66
N TRP A 1080 -24.15 24.10 4.05
CA TRP A 1080 -24.26 23.32 5.28
C TRP A 1080 -24.24 24.25 6.50
N ILE A 1081 -23.41 25.31 6.49
CA ILE A 1081 -23.34 26.34 7.53
C ILE A 1081 -24.65 27.15 7.63
N LEU A 1082 -25.15 27.70 6.51
CA LEU A 1082 -26.36 28.52 6.50
C LEU A 1082 -27.61 27.71 6.87
N PHE A 1083 -27.69 26.46 6.42
CA PHE A 1083 -28.75 25.54 6.85
C PHE A 1083 -28.70 25.27 8.37
N ALA A 1084 -27.50 25.09 8.96
CA ALA A 1084 -27.37 24.92 10.41
C ALA A 1084 -27.81 26.16 11.21
N TRP A 1085 -27.62 27.37 10.66
CA TRP A 1085 -28.17 28.63 11.19
C TRP A 1085 -29.69 28.79 10.95
N GLY A 1086 -30.34 27.90 10.20
CA GLY A 1086 -31.73 28.04 9.79
C GLY A 1086 -31.97 29.14 8.75
N GLU A 1087 -30.92 29.63 8.09
CA GLU A 1087 -31.05 30.59 7.00
C GLU A 1087 -31.34 29.86 5.70
N SER A 1088 -32.62 29.88 5.32
CA SER A 1088 -33.13 29.29 4.08
C SER A 1088 -32.26 29.67 2.86
N SER A 1089 -32.18 28.74 1.90
CA SER A 1089 -31.47 28.84 0.60
C SER A 1089 -31.82 30.06 -0.28
N ARG A 1090 -32.68 30.97 0.20
CA ARG A 1090 -33.07 32.23 -0.44
C ARG A 1090 -31.97 33.29 -0.40
N GLN A 1091 -31.07 33.23 0.57
CA GLN A 1091 -29.96 34.18 0.69
C GLN A 1091 -28.83 33.93 -0.32
N TYR A 1092 -28.85 32.79 -1.04
CA TYR A 1092 -27.75 32.27 -1.84
C TYR A 1092 -27.46 32.96 -3.19
N GLY A 1093 -28.10 34.11 -3.47
CA GLY A 1093 -28.10 34.71 -4.80
C GLY A 1093 -28.90 33.95 -5.87
N LEU A 1094 -29.43 32.76 -5.54
CA LEU A 1094 -30.42 32.04 -6.34
C LEU A 1094 -31.67 32.92 -6.50
N ARG A 1095 -31.85 33.51 -7.68
CA ARG A 1095 -32.75 34.65 -7.95
C ARG A 1095 -34.22 34.46 -7.55
N GLN A 1096 -34.67 33.22 -7.35
CA GLN A 1096 -35.90 32.92 -6.62
C GLN A 1096 -35.60 31.77 -5.65
N GLY A 1097 -35.61 32.08 -4.36
CA GLY A 1097 -35.15 31.17 -3.32
C GLY A 1097 -36.15 30.08 -2.95
N LEU A 1098 -35.65 28.86 -2.74
CA LEU A 1098 -36.49 27.71 -2.42
C LEU A 1098 -37.20 27.91 -1.07
N ARG A 1099 -38.54 27.99 -1.14
CA ARG A 1099 -39.44 27.36 -0.15
C ARG A 1099 -40.04 26.16 -0.88
N SER A 1100 -40.51 25.15 -0.13
CA SER A 1100 -41.09 23.93 -0.71
C SER A 1100 -42.10 24.24 -1.83
N VAL A 1101 -41.80 23.81 -3.06
CA VAL A 1101 -42.65 24.08 -4.24
C VAL A 1101 -43.59 22.90 -4.48
N LEU A 1102 -44.72 22.87 -3.78
CA LEU A 1102 -45.85 21.99 -4.06
C LEU A 1102 -47.16 22.77 -3.94
N PRO A 1103 -48.21 22.42 -4.73
CA PRO A 1103 -49.52 23.07 -4.61
C PRO A 1103 -50.17 22.81 -3.24
N ARG A 1104 -50.92 23.79 -2.72
CA ARG A 1104 -51.73 23.62 -1.50
C ARG A 1104 -52.95 22.73 -1.70
N ASP A 1105 -53.31 22.46 -2.95
CA ASP A 1105 -54.61 21.89 -3.34
C ASP A 1105 -54.48 20.41 -3.73
N THR A 1106 -54.12 19.56 -2.76
CA THR A 1106 -54.27 18.10 -2.90
C THR A 1106 -55.41 17.63 -1.98
N PRO A 1107 -56.49 17.01 -2.48
CA PRO A 1107 -57.64 16.65 -1.66
C PRO A 1107 -57.29 15.70 -0.51
N ALA A 1108 -57.66 16.06 0.72
CA ALA A 1108 -57.41 15.25 1.90
C ALA A 1108 -58.19 13.92 1.85
N VAL A 1109 -57.47 12.80 1.76
CA VAL A 1109 -58.05 11.47 1.92
C VAL A 1109 -58.19 11.19 3.41
N SER A 1110 -59.43 11.17 3.92
CA SER A 1110 -59.70 11.06 5.36
C SER A 1110 -59.20 9.74 5.95
N ALA A 1111 -58.57 9.79 7.13
CA ALA A 1111 -58.00 8.64 7.85
C ALA A 1111 -59.01 7.59 8.37
N ALA A 1112 -60.28 7.64 7.94
CA ALA A 1112 -61.38 6.83 8.46
C ALA A 1112 -61.51 5.42 7.84
N THR A 1113 -60.74 5.08 6.81
CA THR A 1113 -60.89 3.83 6.03
C THR A 1113 -59.66 2.91 6.07
N ALA A 1114 -58.86 2.98 7.15
CA ALA A 1114 -57.78 2.02 7.44
C ALA A 1114 -58.33 0.64 7.87
N GLY A 1115 -59.18 0.02 7.04
CA GLY A 1115 -59.92 -1.19 7.37
C GLY A 1115 -60.33 -2.00 6.13
N ARG A 1116 -59.60 -3.11 5.91
CA ARG A 1116 -59.72 -4.06 4.77
C ARG A 1116 -59.20 -3.50 3.44
N GLY A 1117 -58.68 -4.41 2.61
CA GLY A 1117 -57.87 -4.07 1.45
C GLY A 1117 -58.68 -3.47 0.29
N SER A 1118 -58.13 -2.42 -0.32
CA SER A 1118 -58.50 -1.93 -1.64
C SER A 1118 -57.24 -1.48 -2.40
N GLU A 1119 -57.20 -1.70 -3.70
CA GLU A 1119 -56.00 -1.43 -4.53
C GLU A 1119 -55.98 0.02 -5.03
N GLY A 1120 -55.66 0.94 -4.12
CA GLY A 1120 -55.55 2.38 -4.40
C GLY A 1120 -54.30 2.74 -5.22
N SER A 1121 -54.34 2.56 -6.54
CA SER A 1121 -53.31 3.14 -7.44
C SER A 1121 -53.47 4.66 -7.53
N MET A 1122 -52.63 5.41 -6.80
CA MET A 1122 -52.60 6.88 -6.90
C MET A 1122 -52.02 7.32 -8.24
N ARG A 1123 -52.89 7.59 -9.22
CA ARG A 1123 -52.56 8.48 -10.33
C ARG A 1123 -52.53 9.91 -9.80
N LEU A 1124 -51.33 10.46 -9.59
CA LEU A 1124 -51.12 11.86 -9.25
C LEU A 1124 -50.96 12.68 -10.55
N GLY A 1125 -51.36 13.95 -10.50
CA GLY A 1125 -51.57 14.77 -11.69
C GLY A 1125 -50.29 15.19 -12.42
N GLU A 1126 -50.44 15.49 -13.72
CA GLU A 1126 -49.39 16.01 -14.62
C GLU A 1126 -48.92 17.40 -14.14
N GLY A 1127 -47.92 17.45 -13.26
CA GLY A 1127 -47.68 18.63 -12.41
C GLY A 1127 -46.23 19.02 -12.05
N GLY A 1128 -45.21 18.42 -12.66
CA GLY A 1128 -43.86 18.99 -12.92
C GLY A 1128 -42.95 19.54 -11.79
N LEU A 1129 -43.39 19.76 -10.55
CA LEU A 1129 -42.65 20.58 -9.56
C LEU A 1129 -41.90 19.80 -8.47
N TRP A 1130 -42.12 18.49 -8.34
CA TRP A 1130 -41.59 17.62 -7.27
C TRP A 1130 -40.06 17.40 -7.28
N HIS A 1131 -39.33 17.98 -8.24
CA HIS A 1131 -37.96 17.60 -8.58
C HIS A 1131 -36.89 18.63 -8.22
N GLU A 1132 -37.26 19.83 -7.74
CA GLU A 1132 -36.28 20.90 -7.49
C GLU A 1132 -35.24 20.56 -6.42
N ALA A 1133 -33.98 20.83 -6.72
CA ALA A 1133 -32.84 20.67 -5.82
C ALA A 1133 -31.77 21.75 -6.08
N VAL A 1134 -30.88 21.94 -5.10
CA VAL A 1134 -29.59 22.61 -5.31
C VAL A 1134 -28.65 21.63 -6.01
N VAL A 1135 -28.31 21.90 -7.27
CA VAL A 1135 -27.43 21.05 -8.07
C VAL A 1135 -26.02 21.61 -8.06
N PHE A 1136 -25.06 20.79 -7.62
CA PHE A 1136 -23.63 21.03 -7.74
C PHE A 1136 -23.17 20.39 -9.06
N THR A 1137 -22.96 21.21 -10.09
CA THR A 1137 -22.79 20.73 -11.46
C THR A 1137 -21.35 20.24 -11.73
N ASN A 1138 -21.20 19.47 -12.80
CA ASN A 1138 -19.90 19.11 -13.34
C ASN A 1138 -19.06 20.35 -13.70
N GLU A 1139 -19.69 21.46 -14.06
CA GLU A 1139 -19.08 22.73 -14.46
C GLU A 1139 -18.67 23.61 -13.26
N CYS A 1140 -18.71 23.06 -12.03
CA CYS A 1140 -18.42 23.76 -10.76
C CYS A 1140 -19.35 24.98 -10.47
N THR A 1141 -20.54 24.98 -11.09
CA THR A 1141 -21.63 25.92 -10.78
C THR A 1141 -22.55 25.35 -9.69
N VAL A 1142 -23.40 26.23 -9.14
CA VAL A 1142 -24.41 25.88 -8.12
C VAL A 1142 -25.73 26.44 -8.61
N GLU A 1143 -26.67 25.57 -8.93
CA GLU A 1143 -27.86 25.93 -9.71
C GLU A 1143 -29.13 25.36 -9.07
N ARG A 1144 -30.29 25.98 -9.37
CA ARG A 1144 -31.60 25.43 -9.01
C ARG A 1144 -32.09 24.62 -10.22
N GLY A 1145 -31.92 23.31 -10.14
CA GLY A 1145 -32.26 22.37 -11.21
C GLY A 1145 -33.24 21.30 -10.76
N GLN A 1146 -33.65 20.43 -11.68
CA GLN A 1146 -34.36 19.19 -11.33
C GLN A 1146 -33.35 18.07 -11.02
N THR A 1147 -33.72 17.14 -10.14
CA THR A 1147 -33.02 15.85 -10.02
C THR A 1147 -33.39 14.96 -11.22
N GLU A 1148 -32.82 15.24 -12.40
CA GLU A 1148 -33.28 14.80 -13.75
C GLU A 1148 -33.43 13.28 -13.99
N ARG A 1149 -32.97 12.42 -13.07
CA ARG A 1149 -32.57 11.03 -13.39
C ARG A 1149 -33.52 9.93 -12.91
N MET A 1150 -34.59 10.30 -12.20
CA MET A 1150 -35.78 9.46 -12.03
C MET A 1150 -36.97 10.11 -12.74
N ASP A 1151 -37.38 9.52 -13.86
CA ASP A 1151 -38.68 9.80 -14.47
C ASP A 1151 -39.81 9.12 -13.66
N GLN A 1152 -41.06 9.44 -14.00
CA GLN A 1152 -42.21 8.84 -13.31
C GLN A 1152 -42.25 7.30 -13.45
N ARG A 1153 -41.72 6.74 -14.54
CA ARG A 1153 -41.70 5.28 -14.77
C ARG A 1153 -40.78 4.56 -13.79
N LYS A 1154 -39.60 5.12 -13.53
CA LYS A 1154 -38.69 4.66 -12.46
C LYS A 1154 -39.33 4.78 -11.09
N ILE A 1155 -39.97 5.91 -10.79
CA ILE A 1155 -40.67 6.13 -9.50
C ILE A 1155 -41.77 5.08 -9.31
N ASP A 1156 -42.62 4.88 -10.31
CA ASP A 1156 -43.71 3.89 -10.29
C ASP A 1156 -43.17 2.46 -10.12
N PHE A 1157 -42.11 2.10 -10.85
CA PHE A 1157 -41.47 0.78 -10.77
C PHE A 1157 -40.89 0.50 -9.38
N TRP A 1158 -40.11 1.43 -8.83
CA TRP A 1158 -39.51 1.26 -7.51
C TRP A 1158 -40.56 1.34 -6.38
N CYS A 1159 -41.64 2.10 -6.56
CA CYS A 1159 -42.79 2.08 -5.66
C CYS A 1159 -43.50 0.71 -5.65
N LYS A 1160 -43.74 0.11 -6.83
CA LYS A 1160 -44.24 -1.29 -6.92
C LYS A 1160 -43.28 -2.28 -6.26
N TYR A 1161 -41.97 -2.12 -6.48
CA TYR A 1161 -40.94 -2.97 -5.90
C TYR A 1161 -40.98 -2.91 -4.37
N GLU A 1162 -40.90 -1.72 -3.77
CA GLU A 1162 -40.98 -1.53 -2.32
C GLU A 1162 -42.28 -2.08 -1.75
N GLN A 1163 -43.45 -1.69 -2.28
CA GLN A 1163 -44.74 -2.23 -1.83
C GLN A 1163 -44.79 -3.76 -1.88
N SER A 1164 -44.17 -4.39 -2.88
CA SER A 1164 -44.09 -5.86 -2.96
C SER A 1164 -43.17 -6.47 -1.90
N VAL A 1165 -42.12 -5.76 -1.46
CA VAL A 1165 -41.27 -6.17 -0.34
C VAL A 1165 -42.01 -5.97 0.98
N TRP A 1166 -42.75 -4.87 1.13
CA TRP A 1166 -43.57 -4.57 2.30
C TRP A 1166 -44.67 -5.61 2.50
N ARG A 1167 -45.48 -5.91 1.46
CA ARG A 1167 -46.52 -6.96 1.51
C ARG A 1167 -45.91 -8.31 1.94
N ARG A 1168 -44.83 -8.75 1.26
CA ARG A 1168 -44.13 -10.01 1.61
C ARG A 1168 -43.59 -10.03 3.04
N ARG A 1169 -43.13 -8.91 3.60
CA ARG A 1169 -42.68 -8.82 5.01
C ARG A 1169 -43.85 -8.78 5.99
N ALA A 1170 -44.94 -8.07 5.65
CA ALA A 1170 -46.17 -8.02 6.45
C ALA A 1170 -46.86 -9.39 6.53
N ASP A 1171 -46.96 -10.13 5.41
CA ASP A 1171 -47.49 -11.49 5.38
C ASP A 1171 -46.66 -12.44 6.26
N GLN A 1172 -45.33 -12.34 6.18
CA GLN A 1172 -44.41 -13.11 7.05
C GLN A 1172 -44.56 -12.72 8.53
N HIS A 1173 -44.78 -11.46 8.85
CA HIS A 1173 -45.02 -11.00 10.21
C HIS A 1173 -46.37 -11.52 10.74
N ALA A 1174 -47.47 -11.34 9.99
CA ALA A 1174 -48.80 -11.82 10.35
C ALA A 1174 -48.85 -13.35 10.53
N ALA A 1175 -48.17 -14.11 9.67
CA ALA A 1175 -48.02 -15.55 9.82
C ALA A 1175 -47.28 -15.95 11.11
N ARG A 1176 -46.24 -15.19 11.51
CA ARG A 1176 -45.50 -15.40 12.77
C ARG A 1176 -46.30 -15.01 14.00
N VAL A 1177 -47.01 -13.88 13.96
CA VAL A 1177 -47.93 -13.45 15.05
C VAL A 1177 -48.99 -14.52 15.28
N LYS A 1178 -49.62 -15.02 14.20
CA LYS A 1178 -50.56 -16.13 14.29
C LYS A 1178 -49.92 -17.40 14.85
N GLN A 1179 -48.69 -17.74 14.45
CA GLN A 1179 -47.97 -18.90 14.97
C GLN A 1179 -47.60 -18.75 16.46
N ALA A 1180 -47.30 -17.53 16.93
CA ALA A 1180 -47.08 -17.25 18.35
C ALA A 1180 -48.38 -17.34 19.16
N GLN A 1181 -49.48 -16.78 18.63
CA GLN A 1181 -50.85 -16.89 19.16
C GLN A 1181 -51.45 -18.31 19.08
N THR A 1182 -50.72 -19.27 18.49
CA THR A 1182 -51.07 -20.71 18.47
C THR A 1182 -50.08 -21.55 19.31
N LYS A 1183 -49.13 -20.90 19.99
CA LYS A 1183 -48.17 -21.49 20.95
C LYS A 1183 -48.38 -20.97 22.37
N LEU A 1184 -48.98 -19.79 22.50
CA LEU A 1184 -49.71 -19.32 23.69
C LEU A 1184 -51.10 -19.97 23.71
#